data_AF-A0AAJ4ZIA9-F1
#
_entry.id   AF-A0AAJ4ZIA9-F1
#
_cell.length_a   1.000
_cell.length_b   1.000
_cell.length_c   1.000
_cell.angle_alpha   90.00
_cell.angle_beta   90.00
_cell.angle_gamma   90.00
#
_symmetry.space_group_name_H-M   'P 1'
#
loop_
_entity.id
_entity.type
_entity.pdbx_description
1 polymer ?
#
loop_
_entity_poly.entity_id
_entity_poly.type
_entity_poly.pdbx_seq_one_letter_code
_entity_poly.pdbx_strand_id
1 'polypeptide(L)'
;MDEFAYEGWDVIERAWREGLTPDPLLTVSEWADRHRVLSSKASAEPGRWRTSRTPYLREIMDCLSPTSPIERVVFMKAAQLGATEMGSNWIGYVIHHAPGPMMAVWPTVEMAKRNSKQRIDPLIEESPVLSELIAPARSRDSGNTILAKEFRGGVLVMTGANSAVGLRSMPVRYLFLDEVDGYPLDVEGEGDAISLAEARTRTFARRKIFIVSTPTISGASAIEREYEASDQRRYVVPCPHCGHRQWLRFEQLRWDKGAPDTAAYVCEACDTPIAEHHKTWMLEHGEWRAMAPGAKTAGFHLSSLYSPVGWRSWRDIAAAWEAAVGKESGSAAAIKTFKNTELGETWVEEGEAPDWQRLLERREDYAIGTIPAGGLLLTAGADVQKDRIEVSVWAFGRGKEAWLVEHRVLMGDTARDAVWKRLSELIDETWTHESGNQVPLARFALDTGFATQEAYAFVRACRDPRVMAVKGVARGAALIGTPTAVDVSLSGKRLRRGIKVYSVTVGIAKLELYNNLRKNADVGEDGSTPVYPAGFLHLPKIDAEYLQQLCAEQLITRRDRNGYPVREWQKMRERNEALDCYVYARAAASAAGLDRFEERHWRELERQLGLAPAPDAPPPIPALNPEEATQRGGLAVSATPSRRRVIRSPWLR
;
A
#
# COMPACT_ATOMS: atom_id res chain seq x y z
N MET A 1 -29.14 -76.48 15.33
CA MET A 1 -28.89 -75.84 14.03
C MET A 1 -29.58 -74.51 14.10
N ASP A 2 -28.80 -73.44 14.11
CA ASP A 2 -29.30 -72.08 14.27
C ASP A 2 -30.02 -71.69 12.98
N GLU A 3 -31.32 -71.41 13.08
CA GLU A 3 -32.27 -71.32 11.95
C GLU A 3 -32.07 -70.05 11.08
N PHE A 4 -31.03 -69.25 11.40
CA PHE A 4 -30.74 -67.94 10.78
C PHE A 4 -29.32 -67.81 10.19
N ALA A 5 -28.49 -68.85 10.23
CA ALA A 5 -27.13 -68.78 9.69
C ALA A 5 -27.12 -68.91 8.15
N TYR A 6 -27.40 -67.82 7.44
CA TYR A 6 -27.13 -67.73 6.00
C TYR A 6 -25.74 -67.12 5.72
N GLU A 7 -25.15 -67.49 4.59
CA GLU A 7 -23.82 -67.01 4.17
C GLU A 7 -23.84 -65.48 4.00
N GLY A 8 -23.04 -64.77 4.80
CA GLY A 8 -23.01 -63.30 4.84
C GLY A 8 -23.80 -62.65 5.98
N TRP A 9 -24.42 -63.43 6.88
CA TRP A 9 -25.05 -62.94 8.12
C TRP A 9 -24.15 -61.96 8.89
N ASP A 10 -22.89 -62.34 9.15
CA ASP A 10 -21.94 -61.52 9.91
C ASP A 10 -21.63 -60.18 9.21
N VAL A 11 -21.68 -60.15 7.87
CA VAL A 11 -21.45 -58.93 7.08
C VAL A 11 -22.64 -57.99 7.20
N ILE A 12 -23.86 -58.52 7.10
CA ILE A 12 -25.09 -57.74 7.23
C ILE A 12 -25.28 -57.26 8.67
N GLU A 13 -25.06 -58.12 9.67
CA GLU A 13 -25.15 -57.76 11.08
C GLU A 13 -24.14 -56.67 11.43
N ARG A 14 -22.88 -56.80 11.00
CA ARG A 14 -21.87 -55.75 11.19
C ARG A 14 -22.27 -54.45 10.51
N ALA A 15 -22.73 -54.47 9.26
CA ALA A 15 -23.17 -53.26 8.56
C ALA A 15 -24.37 -52.59 9.25
N TRP A 16 -25.29 -53.39 9.80
CA TRP A 16 -26.43 -52.90 10.58
C TRP A 16 -25.99 -52.29 11.91
N ARG A 17 -25.10 -52.96 12.65
CA ARG A 17 -24.54 -52.44 13.91
C ARG A 17 -23.72 -51.18 13.69
N GLU A 18 -22.92 -51.12 12.64
CA GLU A 18 -22.20 -49.92 12.21
C GLU A 18 -23.17 -48.78 11.88
N GLY A 19 -24.24 -49.06 11.13
CA GLY A 19 -25.25 -48.05 10.78
C GLY A 19 -26.11 -47.57 11.96
N LEU A 20 -26.27 -48.39 13.01
CA LEU A 20 -27.01 -48.05 14.23
C LEU A 20 -26.13 -47.42 15.31
N THR A 21 -24.81 -47.56 15.22
CA THR A 21 -23.87 -46.96 16.17
C THR A 21 -23.78 -45.46 15.86
N PRO A 22 -24.17 -44.57 16.79
CA PRO A 22 -24.05 -43.15 16.55
C PRO A 22 -22.57 -42.78 16.35
N ASP A 23 -22.28 -41.97 15.33
CA ASP A 23 -20.94 -41.43 15.14
C ASP A 23 -20.50 -40.71 16.42
N PRO A 24 -19.26 -40.93 16.91
CA PRO A 24 -18.78 -40.26 18.11
C PRO A 24 -18.83 -38.74 17.90
N LEU A 25 -19.21 -37.96 18.91
CA LEU A 25 -19.18 -36.50 18.80
C LEU A 25 -17.73 -36.00 18.93
N LEU A 26 -16.94 -36.14 17.86
CA LEU A 26 -15.57 -35.65 17.81
C LEU A 26 -15.51 -34.24 17.21
N THR A 27 -14.74 -33.37 17.85
CA THR A 27 -14.28 -32.11 17.26
C THR A 27 -13.13 -32.36 16.26
N VAL A 28 -12.78 -31.35 15.47
CA VAL A 28 -11.67 -31.48 14.50
C VAL A 28 -10.34 -31.70 15.22
N SER A 29 -10.12 -31.03 16.35
CA SER A 29 -8.87 -31.20 17.11
C SER A 29 -8.75 -32.59 17.73
N GLU A 30 -9.82 -33.11 18.34
CA GLU A 30 -9.85 -34.46 18.93
C GLU A 30 -9.66 -35.55 17.88
N TRP A 31 -10.27 -35.38 16.69
CA TRP A 31 -10.06 -36.28 15.57
C TRP A 31 -8.60 -36.26 15.11
N ALA A 32 -8.00 -35.07 14.99
CA ALA A 32 -6.61 -34.94 14.60
C ALA A 32 -5.70 -35.63 15.62
N ASP A 33 -5.90 -35.37 16.92
CA ASP A 33 -5.16 -36.04 17.98
C ASP A 33 -5.35 -37.55 17.96
N ARG A 34 -6.52 -38.08 17.59
CA ARG A 34 -6.76 -39.54 17.54
C ARG A 34 -6.19 -40.21 16.30
N HIS A 35 -6.28 -39.57 15.13
CA HIS A 35 -6.12 -40.25 13.85
C HIS A 35 -5.05 -39.67 12.92
N ARG A 36 -4.69 -38.39 13.06
CA ARG A 36 -3.75 -37.75 12.11
C ARG A 36 -2.34 -38.24 12.36
N VAL A 37 -1.69 -38.67 11.28
CA VAL A 37 -0.25 -38.94 11.22
C VAL A 37 0.42 -37.93 10.29
N LEU A 38 1.53 -37.35 10.74
CA LEU A 38 2.38 -36.44 9.98
C LEU A 38 3.50 -37.22 9.30
N SER A 39 3.58 -37.10 7.98
CA SER A 39 4.65 -37.72 7.18
C SER A 39 5.98 -36.99 7.37
N SER A 40 7.08 -37.74 7.30
CA SER A 40 8.45 -37.18 7.24
C SER A 40 8.70 -36.35 5.98
N LYS A 41 7.86 -36.49 4.94
CA LYS A 41 7.94 -35.71 3.70
C LYS A 41 7.52 -34.24 3.89
N ALA A 42 6.66 -33.96 4.85
CA ALA A 42 5.97 -32.67 4.98
C ALA A 42 6.08 -32.01 6.37
N SER A 43 6.55 -32.75 7.37
CA SER A 43 6.68 -32.30 8.76
C SER A 43 8.10 -32.46 9.29
N ALA A 44 8.57 -31.46 10.04
CA ALA A 44 9.81 -31.53 10.80
C ALA A 44 9.72 -32.48 12.01
N GLU A 45 8.50 -32.69 12.52
CA GLU A 45 8.18 -33.63 13.59
C GLU A 45 7.22 -34.69 13.04
N PRO A 46 7.71 -35.79 12.41
CA PRO A 46 6.85 -36.86 11.92
C PRO A 46 6.25 -37.67 13.06
N GLY A 47 5.14 -38.35 12.77
CA GLY A 47 4.40 -39.15 13.74
C GLY A 47 3.02 -38.60 14.04
N ARG A 48 2.41 -39.06 15.13
CA ARG A 48 1.03 -38.69 15.47
C ARG A 48 0.92 -37.19 15.77
N TRP A 49 -0.10 -36.55 15.19
CA TRP A 49 -0.42 -35.16 15.50
C TRP A 49 -0.68 -34.98 16.99
N ARG A 50 -0.23 -33.86 17.55
CA ARG A 50 -0.45 -33.47 18.93
C ARG A 50 -0.86 -32.01 19.00
N THR A 51 -2.14 -31.76 19.23
CA THR A 51 -2.67 -30.40 19.45
C THR A 51 -2.05 -29.75 20.68
N SER A 52 -1.59 -30.54 21.67
CA SER A 52 -0.83 -30.02 22.81
C SER A 52 0.48 -29.32 22.40
N ARG A 53 1.02 -29.61 21.20
CA ARG A 53 2.20 -28.92 20.68
C ARG A 53 1.89 -27.50 20.21
N THR A 54 0.67 -27.28 19.73
CA THR A 54 0.16 -26.00 19.23
C THR A 54 -1.22 -25.72 19.82
N PRO A 55 -1.34 -25.50 21.15
CA PRO A 55 -2.63 -25.40 21.84
C PRO A 55 -3.56 -24.33 21.26
N TYR A 56 -2.99 -23.24 20.76
CA TYR A 56 -3.71 -22.15 20.10
C TYR A 56 -4.51 -22.58 18.86
N LEU A 57 -4.17 -23.70 18.20
CA LEU A 57 -4.93 -24.21 17.04
C LEU A 57 -6.21 -24.94 17.44
N ARG A 58 -6.35 -25.38 18.70
CA ARG A 58 -7.48 -26.21 19.17
C ARG A 58 -8.82 -25.53 18.89
N GLU A 59 -9.01 -24.33 19.43
CA GLU A 59 -10.28 -23.61 19.31
C GLU A 59 -10.60 -23.25 17.85
N ILE A 60 -9.58 -22.94 17.04
CA ILE A 60 -9.76 -22.62 15.62
C ILE A 60 -10.27 -23.88 14.87
N MET A 61 -9.66 -25.04 15.12
CA MET A 61 -10.12 -26.33 14.58
C MET A 61 -11.55 -26.64 15.02
N ASP A 62 -11.85 -26.46 16.30
CA ASP A 62 -13.16 -26.83 16.84
C ASP A 62 -14.27 -25.88 16.35
N CYS A 63 -13.93 -24.63 16.00
CA CYS A 63 -14.85 -23.74 15.29
C CYS A 63 -15.28 -24.29 13.92
N LEU A 64 -14.42 -25.07 13.26
CA LEU A 64 -14.68 -25.71 11.97
C LEU A 64 -15.52 -27.00 12.08
N SER A 65 -15.70 -27.54 13.29
CA SER A 65 -16.57 -28.69 13.52
C SER A 65 -18.04 -28.39 13.15
N PRO A 66 -18.78 -29.34 12.57
CA PRO A 66 -20.19 -29.16 12.22
C PRO A 66 -21.11 -28.84 13.40
N THR A 67 -20.69 -29.18 14.62
CA THR A 67 -21.38 -28.89 15.88
C THR A 67 -21.23 -27.44 16.33
N SER A 68 -20.17 -26.75 15.90
CA SER A 68 -19.97 -25.33 16.20
C SER A 68 -20.98 -24.47 15.42
N PRO A 69 -21.55 -23.42 16.03
CA PRO A 69 -22.44 -22.48 15.34
C PRO A 69 -21.70 -21.51 14.40
N ILE A 70 -20.37 -21.44 14.44
CA ILE A 70 -19.57 -20.51 13.63
C ILE A 70 -19.50 -20.99 12.18
N GLU A 71 -20.07 -20.25 11.23
CA GLU A 71 -19.99 -20.61 9.81
C GLU A 71 -18.69 -20.18 9.13
N ARG A 72 -18.08 -19.07 9.59
CA ARG A 72 -16.90 -18.46 8.97
C ARG A 72 -15.80 -18.28 10.01
N VAL A 73 -14.63 -18.82 9.70
CA VAL A 73 -13.42 -18.77 10.52
C VAL A 73 -12.32 -18.09 9.69
N VAL A 74 -11.72 -17.03 10.24
CA VAL A 74 -10.65 -16.26 9.61
C VAL A 74 -9.39 -16.38 10.46
N PHE A 75 -8.22 -16.61 9.85
CA PHE A 75 -6.96 -16.69 10.57
C PHE A 75 -5.87 -15.87 9.88
N MET A 76 -5.63 -14.67 10.41
CA MET A 76 -4.55 -13.76 10.00
C MET A 76 -3.31 -14.03 10.84
N LYS A 77 -2.26 -14.59 10.26
CA LYS A 77 -1.17 -15.17 11.07
C LYS A 77 0.22 -14.90 10.50
N ALA A 78 1.25 -15.05 11.33
CA ALA A 78 2.65 -15.09 10.90
C ALA A 78 3.00 -16.42 10.18
N ALA A 79 4.12 -16.45 9.47
CA ALA A 79 4.56 -17.64 8.76
C ALA A 79 4.79 -18.84 9.70
N GLN A 80 4.59 -20.07 9.18
CA GLN A 80 4.94 -21.32 9.87
C GLN A 80 4.28 -21.61 11.23
N LEU A 81 3.07 -21.09 11.48
CA LEU A 81 2.30 -21.37 12.71
C LEU A 81 1.36 -22.59 12.65
N GLY A 82 1.50 -23.45 11.63
CA GLY A 82 0.72 -24.69 11.50
C GLY A 82 -0.66 -24.55 10.83
N ALA A 83 -0.96 -23.41 10.22
CA ALA A 83 -2.29 -23.12 9.70
C ALA A 83 -2.72 -23.98 8.49
N THR A 84 -1.81 -24.27 7.56
CA THR A 84 -2.11 -25.22 6.45
C THR A 84 -2.29 -26.64 6.97
N GLU A 85 -1.53 -27.08 7.98
CA GLU A 85 -1.71 -28.40 8.59
C GLU A 85 -3.03 -28.53 9.33
N MET A 86 -3.49 -27.44 9.94
CA MET A 86 -4.83 -27.33 10.51
C MET A 86 -5.92 -27.50 9.43
N GLY A 87 -5.75 -26.87 8.27
CA GLY A 87 -6.63 -27.08 7.11
C GLY A 87 -6.63 -28.54 6.63
N SER A 88 -5.45 -29.19 6.61
CA SER A 88 -5.31 -30.62 6.31
C SER A 88 -6.01 -31.51 7.36
N ASN A 89 -5.92 -31.17 8.66
CA ASN A 89 -6.67 -31.87 9.71
C ASN A 89 -8.17 -31.77 9.48
N TRP A 90 -8.65 -30.59 9.08
CA TRP A 90 -10.05 -30.38 8.79
C TRP A 90 -10.51 -31.16 7.55
N ILE A 91 -9.71 -31.20 6.49
CA ILE A 91 -9.95 -32.06 5.32
C ILE A 91 -10.09 -33.53 5.74
N GLY A 92 -9.14 -34.04 6.53
CA GLY A 92 -9.18 -35.42 7.03
C GLY A 92 -10.41 -35.70 7.88
N TYR A 93 -10.77 -34.77 8.77
CA TYR A 93 -12.00 -34.84 9.56
C TYR A 93 -13.25 -34.91 8.67
N VAL A 94 -13.34 -34.08 7.63
CA VAL A 94 -14.46 -34.08 6.70
C VAL A 94 -14.56 -35.43 5.96
N ILE A 95 -13.44 -35.97 5.47
CA ILE A 95 -13.43 -37.26 4.77
C ILE A 95 -13.91 -38.40 5.67
N HIS A 96 -13.41 -38.45 6.91
CA HIS A 96 -13.69 -39.57 7.82
C HIS A 96 -15.03 -39.42 8.55
N HIS A 97 -15.35 -38.23 9.05
CA HIS A 97 -16.33 -38.05 10.13
C HIS A 97 -17.53 -37.20 9.74
N ALA A 98 -17.40 -36.30 8.77
CA ALA A 98 -18.50 -35.41 8.37
C ALA A 98 -18.55 -35.24 6.85
N PRO A 99 -18.69 -36.36 6.09
CA PRO A 99 -18.52 -36.36 4.65
C PRO A 99 -19.49 -35.40 3.97
N GLY A 100 -18.97 -34.73 2.94
CA GLY A 100 -19.71 -33.78 2.13
C GLY A 100 -18.81 -33.14 1.08
N PRO A 101 -19.40 -32.38 0.14
CA PRO A 101 -18.63 -31.69 -0.89
C PRO A 101 -17.76 -30.58 -0.25
N MET A 102 -16.46 -30.66 -0.49
CA MET A 102 -15.45 -29.72 0.02
C MET A 102 -14.63 -29.15 -1.12
N MET A 103 -14.35 -27.85 -1.08
CA MET A 103 -13.39 -27.19 -1.96
C MET A 103 -12.22 -26.64 -1.15
N ALA A 104 -10.99 -26.92 -1.59
CA ALA A 104 -9.78 -26.30 -1.09
C ALA A 104 -9.11 -25.47 -2.19
N VAL A 105 -8.79 -24.21 -1.89
CA VAL A 105 -8.27 -23.24 -2.85
C VAL A 105 -6.89 -22.77 -2.41
N TRP A 106 -5.98 -22.71 -3.38
CA TRP A 106 -4.64 -22.13 -3.23
C TRP A 106 -4.45 -20.99 -4.22
N PRO A 107 -3.40 -20.15 -4.10
CA PRO A 107 -3.20 -19.00 -5.00
C PRO A 107 -3.19 -19.36 -6.48
N THR A 108 -2.58 -20.50 -6.83
CA THR A 108 -2.52 -21.00 -8.21
C THR A 108 -2.84 -22.48 -8.32
N VAL A 109 -3.30 -22.91 -9.51
CA VAL A 109 -3.55 -24.33 -9.81
C VAL A 109 -2.30 -25.19 -9.60
N GLU A 110 -1.11 -24.68 -9.93
CA GLU A 110 0.15 -25.40 -9.70
C GLU A 110 0.49 -25.54 -8.21
N MET A 111 0.17 -24.54 -7.38
CA MET A 111 0.27 -24.67 -5.92
C MET A 111 -0.74 -25.67 -5.38
N ALA A 112 -1.96 -25.74 -5.92
CA ALA A 112 -2.95 -26.74 -5.54
C ALA A 112 -2.45 -28.16 -5.85
N LYS A 113 -1.91 -28.41 -7.06
CA LYS A 113 -1.30 -29.70 -7.44
C LYS A 113 -0.14 -30.07 -6.52
N ARG A 114 0.72 -29.10 -6.17
CA ARG A 114 1.84 -29.30 -5.26
C ARG A 114 1.35 -29.69 -3.86
N ASN A 115 0.40 -28.95 -3.31
CA ASN A 115 -0.16 -29.24 -1.98
C ASN A 115 -0.90 -30.58 -1.94
N SER A 116 -1.62 -30.96 -3.01
CA SER A 116 -2.21 -32.29 -3.08
C SER A 116 -1.13 -33.36 -2.93
N LYS A 117 -0.06 -33.30 -3.72
CA LYS A 117 0.99 -34.34 -3.70
C LYS A 117 1.84 -34.35 -2.43
N GLN A 118 2.09 -33.18 -1.86
CA GLN A 118 3.03 -33.03 -0.74
C GLN A 118 2.36 -33.07 0.62
N ARG A 119 1.07 -32.75 0.73
CA ARG A 119 0.36 -32.70 2.02
C ARG A 119 -0.87 -33.60 2.06
N ILE A 120 -1.75 -33.52 1.07
CA ILE A 120 -3.03 -34.26 1.08
C ILE A 120 -2.84 -35.75 0.80
N ASP A 121 -2.06 -36.12 -0.20
CA ASP A 121 -1.77 -37.52 -0.50
C ASP A 121 -1.07 -38.20 0.69
N PRO A 122 0.00 -37.62 1.31
CA PRO A 122 0.57 -38.17 2.54
C PRO A 122 -0.39 -38.18 3.74
N LEU A 123 -1.26 -37.17 3.90
CA LEU A 123 -2.30 -37.19 4.94
C LEU A 123 -3.17 -38.44 4.82
N ILE A 124 -3.59 -38.78 3.59
CA ILE A 124 -4.45 -39.94 3.32
C ILE A 124 -3.67 -41.25 3.50
N GLU A 125 -2.47 -41.34 2.93
CA GLU A 125 -1.64 -42.55 2.95
C GLU A 125 -1.18 -42.93 4.38
N GLU A 126 -0.82 -41.94 5.19
CA GLU A 126 -0.20 -42.18 6.51
C GLU A 126 -1.25 -42.29 7.63
N SER A 127 -2.48 -41.84 7.40
CA SER A 127 -3.58 -41.94 8.37
C SER A 127 -4.45 -43.16 8.02
N PRO A 128 -4.39 -44.28 8.77
CA PRO A 128 -5.03 -45.54 8.37
C PRO A 128 -6.53 -45.39 8.05
N VAL A 129 -7.25 -44.64 8.90
CA VAL A 129 -8.69 -44.37 8.75
C VAL A 129 -9.05 -43.63 7.46
N LEU A 130 -8.12 -42.90 6.83
CA LEU A 130 -8.34 -42.24 5.56
C LEU A 130 -7.97 -43.12 4.38
N SER A 131 -6.88 -43.89 4.51
CA SER A 131 -6.41 -44.81 3.46
C SER A 131 -7.45 -45.88 3.09
N GLU A 132 -8.29 -46.28 4.06
CA GLU A 132 -9.39 -47.23 3.85
C GLU A 132 -10.60 -46.61 3.12
N LEU A 133 -10.77 -45.28 3.21
CA LEU A 133 -11.93 -44.56 2.66
C LEU A 133 -11.72 -44.02 1.25
N ILE A 134 -10.46 -43.85 0.84
CA ILE A 134 -10.10 -43.29 -0.47
C ILE A 134 -9.40 -44.36 -1.29
N ALA A 135 -10.00 -44.72 -2.44
CA ALA A 135 -9.44 -45.71 -3.33
C ALA A 135 -8.08 -45.26 -3.91
N PRO A 136 -7.13 -46.19 -4.15
CA PRO A 136 -5.86 -45.85 -4.77
C PRO A 136 -6.05 -45.27 -6.17
N ALA A 137 -5.30 -44.20 -6.51
CA ALA A 137 -5.41 -43.49 -7.78
C ALA A 137 -5.16 -44.34 -9.05
N ARG A 138 -4.62 -45.57 -8.91
CA ARG A 138 -4.30 -46.49 -10.02
C ARG A 138 -5.42 -47.49 -10.33
N SER A 139 -6.54 -47.51 -9.59
CA SER A 139 -7.68 -48.36 -9.98
C SER A 139 -8.43 -47.71 -11.15
N ARG A 140 -8.89 -48.54 -12.11
CA ARG A 140 -9.44 -48.13 -13.41
C ARG A 140 -10.71 -47.26 -13.36
N ASP A 141 -11.25 -46.97 -12.17
CA ASP A 141 -12.51 -46.23 -11.94
C ASP A 141 -12.48 -45.31 -10.70
N SER A 142 -11.30 -44.89 -10.20
CA SER A 142 -11.18 -44.40 -8.81
C SER A 142 -11.84 -43.06 -8.44
N GLY A 143 -12.31 -42.22 -9.39
CA GLY A 143 -12.73 -40.84 -9.07
C GLY A 143 -11.63 -39.97 -8.42
N ASN A 144 -10.44 -40.52 -8.22
CA ASN A 144 -9.33 -39.96 -7.47
C ASN A 144 -8.26 -39.48 -8.44
N THR A 145 -8.15 -38.16 -8.56
CA THR A 145 -7.15 -37.47 -9.38
C THR A 145 -6.23 -36.61 -8.50
N ILE A 146 -5.29 -35.90 -9.12
CA ILE A 146 -4.42 -34.96 -8.39
C ILE A 146 -5.23 -33.81 -7.78
N LEU A 147 -6.36 -33.41 -8.38
CA LEU A 147 -7.14 -32.25 -7.93
C LEU A 147 -8.53 -32.62 -7.42
N ALA A 148 -8.86 -33.91 -7.36
CA ALA A 148 -10.14 -34.39 -6.84
C ALA A 148 -9.95 -35.69 -6.07
N LYS A 149 -10.46 -35.78 -4.84
CA LYS A 149 -10.51 -37.01 -4.04
C LYS A 149 -11.97 -37.36 -3.78
N GLU A 150 -12.47 -38.43 -4.39
CA GLU A 150 -13.82 -38.94 -4.13
C GLU A 150 -13.80 -39.93 -2.96
N PHE A 151 -14.82 -39.87 -2.12
CA PHE A 151 -15.01 -40.75 -0.97
C PHE A 151 -16.50 -40.93 -0.69
N ARG A 152 -16.85 -41.91 0.14
CA ARG A 152 -18.27 -42.18 0.45
C ARG A 152 -18.93 -40.95 1.07
N GLY A 153 -19.96 -40.43 0.40
CA GLY A 153 -20.73 -39.28 0.88
C GLY A 153 -20.13 -37.90 0.58
N GLY A 154 -19.02 -37.81 -0.17
CA GLY A 154 -18.43 -36.51 -0.49
C GLY A 154 -17.32 -36.53 -1.54
N VAL A 155 -16.82 -35.34 -1.84
CA VAL A 155 -15.68 -35.12 -2.74
C VAL A 155 -14.88 -33.93 -2.23
N LEU A 156 -13.55 -34.04 -2.29
CA LEU A 156 -12.63 -32.92 -2.09
C LEU A 156 -12.14 -32.46 -3.46
N VAL A 157 -12.50 -31.25 -3.86
CA VAL A 157 -11.98 -30.59 -5.06
C VAL A 157 -10.92 -29.57 -4.66
N MET A 158 -9.78 -29.61 -5.32
CA MET A 158 -8.64 -28.72 -5.10
C MET A 158 -8.44 -27.85 -6.33
N THR A 159 -8.34 -26.53 -6.17
CA THR A 159 -8.21 -25.60 -7.31
C THR A 159 -7.34 -24.39 -6.98
N GLY A 160 -7.01 -23.62 -8.02
CA GLY A 160 -6.33 -22.34 -7.90
C GLY A 160 -7.31 -21.16 -7.93
N ALA A 161 -7.03 -20.13 -7.14
CA ALA A 161 -7.75 -18.86 -7.15
C ALA A 161 -7.63 -18.13 -8.51
N ASN A 162 -6.60 -18.45 -9.29
CA ASN A 162 -6.41 -17.96 -10.65
C ASN A 162 -7.24 -18.69 -11.73
N SER A 163 -8.16 -19.58 -11.36
CA SER A 163 -9.03 -20.31 -12.31
C SER A 163 -10.50 -20.05 -12.02
N ALA A 164 -11.12 -19.17 -12.80
CA ALA A 164 -12.53 -18.79 -12.62
C ALA A 164 -13.46 -20.02 -12.76
N VAL A 165 -13.19 -20.85 -13.76
CA VAL A 165 -13.89 -22.13 -14.00
C VAL A 165 -13.81 -23.05 -12.77
N GLY A 166 -12.63 -23.17 -12.15
CA GLY A 166 -12.44 -23.99 -10.97
C GLY A 166 -13.26 -23.49 -9.77
N LEU A 167 -13.27 -22.18 -9.52
CA LEU A 167 -14.00 -21.56 -8.41
C LEU A 167 -15.52 -21.67 -8.58
N ARG A 168 -16.03 -21.73 -9.82
CA ARG A 168 -17.47 -21.86 -10.11
C ARG A 168 -17.97 -23.30 -10.26
N SER A 169 -17.06 -24.27 -10.25
CA SER A 169 -17.30 -25.65 -10.70
C SER A 169 -18.49 -26.36 -10.05
N MET A 170 -18.62 -26.31 -8.71
CA MET A 170 -19.67 -27.05 -7.99
C MET A 170 -20.09 -26.40 -6.67
N PRO A 171 -21.32 -26.65 -6.19
CA PRO A 171 -21.73 -26.30 -4.84
C PRO A 171 -20.93 -27.09 -3.79
N VAL A 172 -20.48 -26.43 -2.72
CA VAL A 172 -19.71 -27.06 -1.65
C VAL A 172 -20.22 -26.67 -0.26
N ARG A 173 -20.20 -27.62 0.67
CA ARG A 173 -20.57 -27.40 2.07
C ARG A 173 -19.39 -26.83 2.86
N TYR A 174 -18.18 -27.30 2.55
CA TYR A 174 -16.95 -26.92 3.22
C TYR A 174 -16.04 -26.19 2.25
N LEU A 175 -15.57 -25.00 2.63
CA LEU A 175 -14.69 -24.18 1.81
C LEU A 175 -13.42 -23.83 2.59
N PHE A 176 -12.26 -24.22 2.08
CA PHE A 176 -10.95 -23.89 2.63
C PHE A 176 -10.21 -22.98 1.64
N LEU A 177 -9.89 -21.76 2.07
CA LEU A 177 -9.15 -20.76 1.29
C LEU A 177 -7.79 -20.53 1.98
N ASP A 178 -6.73 -21.10 1.42
CA ASP A 178 -5.36 -20.97 1.93
C ASP A 178 -4.58 -19.91 1.14
N GLU A 179 -3.74 -19.17 1.84
CA GLU A 179 -2.93 -18.05 1.34
C GLU A 179 -3.70 -17.00 0.52
N VAL A 180 -4.83 -16.54 1.06
CA VAL A 180 -5.74 -15.60 0.36
C VAL A 180 -5.14 -14.24 -0.01
N ASP A 181 -4.07 -13.78 0.66
CA ASP A 181 -3.36 -12.55 0.24
C ASP A 181 -2.56 -12.75 -1.04
N GLY A 182 -2.30 -13.99 -1.45
CA GLY A 182 -1.69 -14.33 -2.74
C GLY A 182 -2.70 -14.44 -3.89
N TYR A 183 -4.00 -14.23 -3.64
CA TYR A 183 -5.03 -14.41 -4.67
C TYR A 183 -5.07 -13.20 -5.62
N PRO A 184 -5.38 -13.42 -6.91
CA PRO A 184 -5.66 -12.32 -7.81
C PRO A 184 -6.90 -11.56 -7.33
N LEU A 185 -6.85 -10.22 -7.45
CA LEU A 185 -7.95 -9.34 -7.05
C LEU A 185 -9.17 -9.45 -7.96
N ASP A 186 -8.94 -9.85 -9.21
CA ASP A 186 -9.97 -10.11 -10.20
C ASP A 186 -9.60 -11.39 -10.96
N VAL A 187 -10.53 -12.34 -11.02
CA VAL A 187 -10.36 -13.60 -11.72
C VAL A 187 -11.05 -13.50 -13.07
N GLU A 188 -10.28 -13.26 -14.13
CA GLU A 188 -10.77 -13.25 -15.52
C GLU A 188 -11.96 -12.26 -15.77
N GLY A 189 -12.02 -11.14 -15.05
CA GLY A 189 -13.08 -10.13 -15.18
C GLY A 189 -14.36 -10.44 -14.39
N GLU A 190 -14.36 -11.47 -13.54
CA GLU A 190 -15.54 -11.94 -12.82
C GLU A 190 -15.62 -11.51 -11.35
N GLY A 191 -14.65 -10.73 -10.87
CA GLY A 191 -14.57 -10.26 -9.49
C GLY A 191 -13.63 -11.08 -8.62
N ASP A 192 -13.71 -10.87 -7.30
CA ASP A 192 -12.75 -11.41 -6.36
C ASP A 192 -12.91 -12.92 -6.13
N ALA A 193 -11.79 -13.62 -6.02
CA ALA A 193 -11.75 -15.08 -5.89
C ALA A 193 -12.45 -15.62 -4.64
N ILE A 194 -12.39 -14.90 -3.52
CA ILE A 194 -13.02 -15.31 -2.26
C ILE A 194 -14.54 -15.30 -2.42
N SER A 195 -15.11 -14.23 -2.96
CA SER A 195 -16.56 -14.12 -3.20
C SER A 195 -17.06 -15.15 -4.21
N LEU A 196 -16.30 -15.43 -5.28
CA LEU A 196 -16.65 -16.45 -6.26
C LEU A 196 -16.73 -17.84 -5.63
N ALA A 197 -15.74 -18.20 -4.82
CA ALA A 197 -15.70 -19.47 -4.09
C ALA A 197 -16.80 -19.54 -3.01
N GLU A 198 -16.98 -18.48 -2.22
CA GLU A 198 -17.99 -18.41 -1.17
C GLU A 198 -19.41 -18.55 -1.74
N ALA A 199 -19.68 -18.00 -2.93
CA ALA A 199 -20.96 -18.17 -3.60
C ALA A 199 -21.35 -19.64 -3.83
N ARG A 200 -20.39 -20.57 -3.87
CA ARG A 200 -20.63 -22.01 -4.00
C ARG A 200 -21.21 -22.64 -2.73
N THR A 201 -21.14 -21.96 -1.60
CA THR A 201 -21.62 -22.45 -0.30
C THR A 201 -23.07 -22.07 0.02
N ARG A 202 -23.70 -21.23 -0.81
CA ARG A 202 -25.00 -20.59 -0.54
C ARG A 202 -26.15 -21.56 -0.30
N THR A 203 -26.13 -22.73 -0.96
CA THR A 203 -27.21 -23.73 -0.85
C THR A 203 -27.14 -24.59 0.42
N PHE A 204 -26.04 -24.53 1.18
CA PHE A 204 -25.85 -25.32 2.39
C PHE A 204 -26.09 -24.48 3.65
N ALA A 205 -27.13 -24.83 4.43
CA ALA A 205 -27.48 -24.13 5.67
C ALA A 205 -26.46 -24.31 6.81
N ARG A 206 -25.70 -25.42 6.81
CA ARG A 206 -24.61 -25.70 7.78
C ARG A 206 -23.27 -25.74 7.06
N ARG A 207 -22.98 -24.69 6.30
CA ARG A 207 -21.68 -24.50 5.63
C ARG A 207 -20.60 -24.13 6.64
N LYS A 208 -19.35 -24.36 6.27
CA LYS A 208 -18.17 -23.87 6.98
C LYS A 208 -17.18 -23.31 6.00
N ILE A 209 -16.64 -22.14 6.31
CA ILE A 209 -15.67 -21.43 5.50
C ILE A 209 -14.45 -21.14 6.39
N PHE A 210 -13.29 -21.60 5.95
CA PHE A 210 -12.02 -21.32 6.59
C PHE A 210 -11.14 -20.48 5.67
N ILE A 211 -10.70 -19.32 6.14
CA ILE A 211 -9.88 -18.37 5.40
C ILE A 211 -8.61 -18.13 6.17
N VAL A 212 -7.46 -18.29 5.54
CA VAL A 212 -6.16 -18.12 6.20
C VAL A 212 -5.14 -17.50 5.26
N SER A 213 -4.32 -16.61 5.79
CA SER A 213 -3.12 -16.14 5.09
C SER A 213 -2.16 -15.42 6.04
N THR A 214 -0.96 -15.19 5.52
CA THR A 214 -0.04 -14.20 6.05
C THR A 214 -0.38 -12.84 5.42
N PRO A 215 -0.63 -11.79 6.21
CA PRO A 215 -1.05 -10.50 5.65
C PRO A 215 0.09 -9.78 4.94
N THR A 216 -0.30 -8.86 4.06
CA THR A 216 0.64 -8.09 3.21
C THR A 216 0.56 -6.59 3.50
N ILE A 217 -0.01 -5.80 2.59
CA ILE A 217 -0.06 -4.33 2.71
C ILE A 217 -1.41 -3.92 3.31
N SER A 218 -1.40 -3.01 4.28
CA SER A 218 -2.63 -2.53 4.90
C SER A 218 -3.55 -1.86 3.88
N GLY A 219 -4.85 -2.14 3.94
CA GLY A 219 -5.86 -1.70 2.98
C GLY A 219 -5.89 -2.50 1.67
N ALA A 220 -4.85 -3.29 1.37
CA ALA A 220 -4.82 -4.21 0.24
C ALA A 220 -4.92 -5.69 0.66
N SER A 221 -4.49 -6.02 1.86
CA SER A 221 -4.51 -7.37 2.39
C SER A 221 -5.94 -7.92 2.45
N ALA A 222 -6.16 -9.09 1.84
CA ALA A 222 -7.48 -9.72 1.83
C ALA A 222 -7.80 -10.26 3.22
N ILE A 223 -6.83 -10.91 3.87
CA ILE A 223 -7.00 -11.48 5.20
C ILE A 223 -7.21 -10.40 6.27
N GLU A 224 -6.58 -9.23 6.15
CA GLU A 224 -6.82 -8.08 7.04
C GLU A 224 -8.29 -7.67 7.00
N ARG A 225 -8.85 -7.47 5.81
CA ARG A 225 -10.27 -7.11 5.64
C ARG A 225 -11.20 -8.14 6.27
N GLU A 226 -10.94 -9.43 6.05
CA GLU A 226 -11.75 -10.51 6.63
C GLU A 226 -11.62 -10.56 8.16
N TYR A 227 -10.43 -10.26 8.69
CA TYR A 227 -10.17 -10.21 10.12
C TYR A 227 -10.85 -9.00 10.76
N GLU A 228 -10.78 -7.81 10.17
CA GLU A 228 -11.44 -6.60 10.67
C GLU A 228 -12.97 -6.76 10.75
N ALA A 229 -13.57 -7.49 9.81
CA ALA A 229 -15.00 -7.79 9.79
C ALA A 229 -15.46 -8.89 10.79
N SER A 230 -14.53 -9.45 11.56
CA SER A 230 -14.77 -10.55 12.52
C SER A 230 -14.82 -10.07 13.99
N ASP A 231 -14.87 -11.01 14.92
CA ASP A 231 -14.76 -10.73 16.37
C ASP A 231 -13.33 -10.50 16.88
N GLN A 232 -12.35 -10.53 15.99
CA GLN A 232 -10.97 -10.10 16.19
C GLN A 232 -10.29 -10.71 17.43
N ARG A 233 -10.28 -12.03 17.55
CA ARG A 233 -9.69 -12.75 18.69
C ARG A 233 -8.17 -12.64 18.74
N ARG A 234 -7.66 -12.44 19.95
CA ARG A 234 -6.23 -12.53 20.29
C ARG A 234 -6.01 -13.67 21.28
N TYR A 235 -4.88 -14.36 21.16
CA TYR A 235 -4.52 -15.45 22.07
C TYR A 235 -3.86 -14.88 23.32
N VAL A 236 -4.51 -15.00 24.47
CA VAL A 236 -4.07 -14.39 25.72
C VAL A 236 -3.46 -15.46 26.60
N VAL A 237 -2.21 -15.24 27.03
CA VAL A 237 -1.42 -16.17 27.85
C VAL A 237 -1.13 -15.58 29.23
N PRO A 238 -1.09 -16.41 30.29
CA PRO A 238 -0.74 -15.94 31.63
C PRO A 238 0.77 -15.71 31.77
N CYS A 239 1.16 -14.69 32.54
CA CYS A 239 2.52 -14.51 33.01
C CYS A 239 2.85 -15.60 34.06
N PRO A 240 3.99 -16.31 33.95
CA PRO A 240 4.38 -17.33 34.93
C PRO A 240 4.74 -16.76 36.31
N HIS A 241 5.02 -15.46 36.40
CA HIS A 241 5.45 -14.81 37.64
C HIS A 241 4.28 -14.20 38.43
N CYS A 242 3.36 -13.50 37.75
CA CYS A 242 2.27 -12.77 38.40
C CYS A 242 0.85 -13.23 38.00
N GLY A 243 0.72 -14.15 37.03
CA GLY A 243 -0.56 -14.64 36.54
C GLY A 243 -1.35 -13.67 35.66
N HIS A 244 -0.84 -12.44 35.41
CA HIS A 244 -1.51 -11.49 34.53
C HIS A 244 -1.67 -12.04 33.11
N ARG A 245 -2.85 -11.87 32.53
CA ARG A 245 -3.22 -12.40 31.22
C ARG A 245 -3.07 -11.33 30.14
N GLN A 246 -2.13 -11.55 29.23
CA GLN A 246 -1.75 -10.62 28.15
C GLN A 246 -1.62 -11.39 26.82
N TRP A 247 -1.83 -10.72 25.70
CA TRP A 247 -1.37 -11.26 24.41
C TRP A 247 0.03 -10.73 24.14
N LEU A 248 0.88 -11.55 23.54
CA LEU A 248 2.27 -11.22 23.25
C LEU A 248 2.37 -10.12 22.19
N ARG A 249 2.99 -9.01 22.57
CA ARG A 249 3.30 -7.86 21.72
C ARG A 249 4.79 -7.80 21.43
N PHE A 250 5.17 -7.47 20.21
CA PHE A 250 6.59 -7.44 19.83
C PHE A 250 7.37 -6.41 20.63
N GLU A 251 6.74 -5.30 20.99
CA GLU A 251 7.34 -4.23 21.80
C GLU A 251 7.77 -4.71 23.19
N GLN A 252 7.18 -5.80 23.70
CA GLN A 252 7.54 -6.39 24.99
C GLN A 252 8.66 -7.43 24.87
N LEU A 253 9.07 -7.83 23.67
CA LEU A 253 10.28 -8.61 23.47
C LEU A 253 11.49 -7.67 23.57
N ARG A 254 12.31 -7.84 24.61
CA ARG A 254 13.47 -6.98 24.91
C ARG A 254 14.76 -7.79 24.90
N TRP A 255 15.83 -7.18 24.41
CA TRP A 255 17.17 -7.74 24.38
C TRP A 255 18.20 -6.60 24.35
N ASP A 256 19.43 -6.93 24.74
CA ASP A 256 20.57 -6.01 24.67
C ASP A 256 21.00 -5.82 23.21
N LYS A 257 21.30 -4.58 22.82
CA LYS A 257 21.62 -4.22 21.44
C LYS A 257 22.82 -5.02 20.92
N GLY A 258 22.65 -5.72 19.79
CA GLY A 258 23.67 -6.57 19.18
C GLY A 258 23.89 -7.91 19.89
N ALA A 259 23.04 -8.23 20.87
CA ALA A 259 23.07 -9.48 21.62
C ALA A 259 21.67 -10.13 21.65
N PRO A 260 21.16 -10.62 20.50
CA PRO A 260 19.83 -11.23 20.40
C PRO A 260 19.65 -12.48 21.29
N ASP A 261 20.75 -13.09 21.73
CA ASP A 261 20.75 -14.20 22.70
C ASP A 261 20.18 -13.82 24.07
N THR A 262 20.15 -12.54 24.40
CA THR A 262 19.59 -12.02 25.67
C THR A 262 18.07 -11.80 25.61
N ALA A 263 17.41 -12.18 24.51
CA ALA A 263 15.99 -11.94 24.30
C ALA A 263 15.10 -12.57 25.37
N ALA A 264 14.30 -11.73 26.03
CA ALA A 264 13.30 -12.11 27.00
C ALA A 264 12.01 -11.30 26.79
N TYR A 265 10.86 -11.91 27.05
CA TYR A 265 9.58 -11.22 26.97
C TYR A 265 9.26 -10.54 28.31
N VAL A 266 9.11 -9.23 28.33
CA VAL A 266 8.81 -8.47 29.56
C VAL A 266 7.30 -8.40 29.79
N CYS A 267 6.84 -8.82 30.97
CA CYS A 267 5.42 -8.77 31.30
C CYS A 267 4.90 -7.33 31.41
N GLU A 268 3.74 -7.03 30.80
CA GLU A 268 3.11 -5.70 30.83
C GLU A 268 2.62 -5.25 32.22
N ALA A 269 2.51 -6.16 33.19
CA ALA A 269 1.96 -5.86 34.52
C ALA A 269 2.99 -5.86 35.66
N CYS A 270 3.98 -6.76 35.63
CA CYS A 270 4.98 -6.87 36.69
C CYS A 270 6.42 -6.57 36.23
N ASP A 271 6.59 -6.17 34.96
CA ASP A 271 7.88 -5.84 34.32
C ASP A 271 8.97 -6.92 34.46
N THR A 272 8.59 -8.12 34.87
CA THR A 272 9.53 -9.23 35.09
C THR A 272 9.82 -9.90 33.76
N PRO A 273 11.11 -10.10 33.38
CA PRO A 273 11.47 -10.85 32.19
C PRO A 273 11.02 -12.30 32.27
N ILE A 274 10.33 -12.75 31.23
CA ILE A 274 9.91 -14.13 31.03
C ILE A 274 10.93 -14.76 30.08
N ALA A 275 11.58 -15.83 30.55
CA ALA A 275 12.47 -16.63 29.73
C ALA A 275 11.67 -17.58 28.83
N GLU A 276 12.22 -17.88 27.65
CA GLU A 276 11.52 -18.63 26.60
C GLU A 276 11.07 -20.04 27.02
N HIS A 277 11.76 -20.68 27.97
CA HIS A 277 11.37 -22.02 28.45
C HIS A 277 9.97 -22.04 29.11
N HIS A 278 9.46 -20.90 29.59
CA HIS A 278 8.10 -20.79 30.10
C HIS A 278 7.03 -20.84 29.00
N LYS A 279 7.40 -20.66 27.73
CA LYS A 279 6.46 -20.54 26.60
C LYS A 279 5.54 -21.76 26.49
N THR A 280 6.05 -22.99 26.70
CA THR A 280 5.21 -24.20 26.69
C THR A 280 4.05 -24.09 27.70
N TRP A 281 4.36 -23.75 28.95
CA TRP A 281 3.35 -23.57 29.99
C TRP A 281 2.40 -22.42 29.66
N MET A 282 2.92 -21.29 29.16
CA MET A 282 2.11 -20.13 28.77
C MET A 282 1.11 -20.48 27.67
N LEU A 283 1.53 -21.22 26.65
CA LEU A 283 0.67 -21.66 25.55
C LEU A 283 -0.38 -22.67 26.01
N GLU A 284 -0.04 -23.61 26.89
CA GLU A 284 -1.01 -24.58 27.42
C GLU A 284 -2.12 -23.93 28.26
N HIS A 285 -1.82 -22.81 28.92
CA HIS A 285 -2.76 -22.06 29.77
C HIS A 285 -3.35 -20.83 29.07
N GLY A 286 -3.12 -20.69 27.76
CA GLY A 286 -3.64 -19.58 26.95
C GLY A 286 -5.07 -19.82 26.47
N GLU A 287 -5.80 -18.73 26.22
CA GLU A 287 -7.16 -18.77 25.68
C GLU A 287 -7.38 -17.68 24.62
N TRP A 288 -8.27 -17.91 23.66
CA TRP A 288 -8.67 -16.86 22.74
C TRP A 288 -9.70 -15.92 23.39
N ARG A 289 -9.50 -14.61 23.21
CA ARG A 289 -10.44 -13.58 23.66
C ARG A 289 -10.86 -12.71 22.50
N ALA A 290 -12.17 -12.57 22.29
CA ALA A 290 -12.75 -11.67 21.30
C ALA A 290 -12.52 -10.21 21.70
N MET A 291 -11.94 -9.43 20.79
CA MET A 291 -11.67 -8.01 21.01
C MET A 291 -12.79 -7.12 20.44
N ALA A 292 -13.60 -7.65 19.53
CA ALA A 292 -14.75 -6.98 18.92
C ALA A 292 -16.01 -7.86 19.04
N PRO A 293 -16.68 -7.91 20.21
CA PRO A 293 -17.83 -8.79 20.41
C PRO A 293 -19.02 -8.39 19.52
N GLY A 294 -19.74 -9.38 18.98
CA GLY A 294 -20.99 -9.18 18.22
C GLY A 294 -20.93 -9.60 16.74
N ALA A 295 -19.74 -9.91 16.21
CA ALA A 295 -19.61 -10.49 14.87
C ALA A 295 -20.00 -11.98 14.87
N LYS A 296 -20.58 -12.45 13.75
CA LYS A 296 -20.91 -13.88 13.54
C LYS A 296 -19.70 -14.71 13.06
N THR A 297 -18.66 -14.02 12.60
CA THR A 297 -17.41 -14.60 12.10
C THR A 297 -16.41 -14.64 13.25
N ALA A 298 -15.81 -15.82 13.48
CA ALA A 298 -14.68 -15.93 14.41
C ALA A 298 -13.39 -15.61 13.66
N GLY A 299 -12.71 -14.53 14.03
CA GLY A 299 -11.42 -14.18 13.44
C GLY A 299 -10.31 -14.30 14.46
N PHE A 300 -9.18 -14.84 14.04
CA PHE A 300 -8.06 -15.17 14.90
C PHE A 300 -6.81 -14.50 14.36
N HIS A 301 -5.94 -14.05 15.27
CA HIS A 301 -4.63 -13.52 14.91
C HIS A 301 -3.52 -14.05 15.80
N LEU A 302 -2.40 -14.40 15.18
CA LEU A 302 -1.26 -14.96 15.90
C LEU A 302 0.07 -14.58 15.24
N SER A 303 1.01 -14.11 16.06
CA SER A 303 2.39 -13.80 15.66
C SER A 303 3.35 -14.97 15.91
N SER A 304 4.54 -14.91 15.34
CA SER A 304 5.64 -15.87 15.60
C SER A 304 6.09 -15.90 17.06
N LEU A 305 5.73 -14.90 17.88
CA LEU A 305 6.05 -14.88 19.32
C LEU A 305 5.48 -16.10 20.06
N TYR A 306 4.39 -16.67 19.54
CA TYR A 306 3.73 -17.87 20.07
C TYR A 306 4.30 -19.18 19.51
N SER A 307 5.31 -19.12 18.65
CA SER A 307 5.92 -20.32 18.07
C SER A 307 6.46 -21.23 19.17
N PRO A 308 6.05 -22.51 19.22
CA PRO A 308 6.47 -23.45 20.25
C PRO A 308 7.99 -23.61 20.38
N VAL A 309 8.48 -23.90 21.59
CA VAL A 309 9.91 -24.04 21.91
C VAL A 309 10.60 -25.07 21.02
N GLY A 310 11.63 -24.71 20.27
CA GLY A 310 12.31 -25.59 19.31
C GLY A 310 11.90 -25.37 17.85
N TRP A 311 10.95 -24.47 17.59
CA TRP A 311 10.64 -23.94 16.25
C TRP A 311 11.29 -22.56 16.08
N ARG A 312 10.50 -21.48 15.97
CA ARG A 312 11.00 -20.11 15.84
C ARG A 312 11.25 -19.52 17.23
N SER A 313 12.51 -19.33 17.60
CA SER A 313 12.85 -18.82 18.94
C SER A 313 12.72 -17.30 19.04
N TRP A 314 12.53 -16.79 20.26
CA TRP A 314 12.53 -15.33 20.51
C TRP A 314 13.87 -14.69 20.15
N ARG A 315 14.98 -15.40 20.35
CA ARG A 315 16.31 -15.02 19.87
C ARG A 315 16.33 -14.84 18.35
N ASP A 316 15.79 -15.79 17.59
CA ASP A 316 15.80 -15.71 16.13
C ASP A 316 14.92 -14.57 15.60
N ILE A 317 13.80 -14.29 16.29
CA ILE A 317 12.93 -13.16 15.99
C ILE A 317 13.67 -11.84 16.27
N ALA A 318 14.36 -11.72 17.40
CA ALA A 318 15.20 -10.56 17.72
C ALA A 318 16.32 -10.36 16.69
N ALA A 319 17.03 -11.43 16.32
CA ALA A 319 18.08 -11.39 15.31
C ALA A 319 17.54 -10.98 13.92
N ALA A 320 16.35 -11.47 13.54
CA ALA A 320 15.70 -11.08 12.29
C ALA A 320 15.29 -9.60 12.29
N TRP A 321 14.86 -9.07 13.44
CA TRP A 321 14.58 -7.64 13.56
C TRP A 321 15.86 -6.79 13.46
N GLU A 322 16.94 -7.17 14.16
CA GLU A 322 18.22 -6.47 14.06
C GLU A 322 18.76 -6.48 12.63
N ALA A 323 18.66 -7.62 11.94
CA ALA A 323 19.02 -7.71 10.52
C ALA A 323 18.14 -6.81 9.64
N ALA A 324 16.84 -6.72 9.92
CA ALA A 324 15.92 -5.87 9.15
C ALA A 324 16.16 -4.36 9.35
N VAL A 325 16.62 -3.94 10.54
CA VAL A 325 16.85 -2.53 10.91
C VAL A 325 18.32 -2.10 10.75
N GLY A 326 19.24 -3.04 10.54
CA GLY A 326 20.68 -2.79 10.43
C GLY A 326 21.05 -1.82 9.29
N LYS A 327 22.12 -1.03 9.47
CA LYS A 327 22.50 0.09 8.57
C LYS A 327 22.79 -0.31 7.11
N GLU A 328 23.15 -1.57 6.85
CA GLU A 328 23.39 -2.09 5.49
C GLU A 328 22.12 -2.64 4.81
N SER A 329 21.08 -2.97 5.59
CA SER A 329 19.88 -3.71 5.14
C SER A 329 18.56 -3.01 5.48
N GLY A 330 18.63 -1.87 6.20
CA GLY A 330 17.54 -1.04 6.75
C GLY A 330 16.64 -0.40 5.69
N SER A 331 16.25 -1.21 4.71
CA SER A 331 15.28 -0.91 3.68
C SER A 331 13.89 -1.16 4.25
N ALA A 332 12.95 -0.28 3.93
CA ALA A 332 11.54 -0.47 4.26
C ALA A 332 11.01 -1.85 3.82
N ALA A 333 11.59 -2.46 2.79
CA ALA A 333 11.27 -3.81 2.32
C ALA A 333 11.62 -4.91 3.33
N ALA A 334 12.76 -4.82 4.02
CA ALA A 334 13.16 -5.80 5.03
C ALA A 334 12.26 -5.72 6.26
N ILE A 335 11.95 -4.49 6.72
CA ILE A 335 11.04 -4.27 7.86
C ILE A 335 9.61 -4.69 7.50
N LYS A 336 9.15 -4.40 6.27
CA LYS A 336 7.88 -4.91 5.73
C LYS A 336 7.81 -6.42 5.79
N THR A 337 8.83 -7.10 5.26
CA THR A 337 8.91 -8.57 5.29
C THR A 337 8.82 -9.09 6.72
N PHE A 338 9.59 -8.51 7.65
CA PHE A 338 9.55 -8.88 9.06
C PHE A 338 8.14 -8.72 9.65
N LYS A 339 7.49 -7.55 9.51
CA LYS A 339 6.14 -7.33 10.07
C LYS A 339 5.12 -8.32 9.52
N ASN A 340 5.14 -8.53 8.20
CA ASN A 340 4.22 -9.45 7.54
C ASN A 340 4.46 -10.91 7.98
N THR A 341 5.69 -11.39 7.92
CA THR A 341 5.97 -12.82 8.11
C THR A 341 6.21 -13.23 9.55
N GLU A 342 6.66 -12.33 10.44
CA GLU A 342 6.92 -12.64 11.85
C GLU A 342 5.81 -12.16 12.78
N LEU A 343 5.28 -10.95 12.55
CA LEU A 343 4.21 -10.44 13.42
C LEU A 343 2.83 -10.87 12.94
N GLY A 344 2.71 -11.26 11.66
CA GLY A 344 1.41 -11.48 11.04
C GLY A 344 0.61 -10.18 11.00
N GLU A 345 1.28 -9.06 10.83
CA GLU A 345 0.67 -7.72 10.80
C GLU A 345 0.82 -7.13 9.39
N THR A 346 -0.14 -6.32 8.98
CA THR A 346 -0.03 -5.59 7.72
C THR A 346 1.02 -4.50 7.80
N TRP A 347 1.67 -4.26 6.66
CA TRP A 347 2.59 -3.15 6.51
C TRP A 347 1.81 -1.95 5.97
N VAL A 348 1.78 -0.88 6.75
CA VAL A 348 1.38 0.42 6.22
C VAL A 348 2.54 0.91 5.39
N GLU A 349 2.36 1.03 4.08
CA GLU A 349 3.34 1.71 3.24
C GLU A 349 3.42 3.15 3.74
N GLU A 350 4.57 3.53 4.30
CA GLU A 350 4.85 4.93 4.59
C GLU A 350 4.64 5.70 3.29
N GLY A 351 3.60 6.55 3.28
CA GLY A 351 3.28 7.36 2.13
C GLY A 351 4.47 8.24 1.77
N GLU A 352 4.52 8.72 0.54
CA GLU A 352 5.67 9.45 0.03
C GLU A 352 5.93 10.84 0.69
N ALA A 353 5.32 11.17 1.84
CA ALA A 353 5.60 12.44 2.51
C ALA A 353 7.04 12.47 3.05
N PRO A 354 7.80 13.52 2.75
CA PRO A 354 9.07 13.80 3.42
C PRO A 354 8.85 14.01 4.93
N ASP A 355 9.84 13.60 5.73
CA ASP A 355 9.86 13.88 7.16
C ASP A 355 10.14 15.37 7.39
N TRP A 356 9.15 16.10 7.91
CA TRP A 356 9.24 17.53 8.17
C TRP A 356 10.32 17.86 9.23
N GLN A 357 10.68 16.93 10.12
CA GLN A 357 11.72 17.12 11.12
C GLN A 357 13.09 17.29 10.46
N ARG A 358 13.37 16.50 9.41
CA ARG A 358 14.59 16.66 8.60
C ARG A 358 14.63 18.00 7.88
N LEU A 359 13.49 18.50 7.41
CA LEU A 359 13.40 19.81 6.78
C LEU A 359 13.69 20.94 7.79
N LEU A 360 13.32 20.76 9.05
CA LEU A 360 13.58 21.72 10.12
C LEU A 360 15.10 21.94 10.35
N GLU A 361 15.89 20.87 10.23
CA GLU A 361 17.35 20.90 10.33
C GLU A 361 18.02 21.44 9.07
N ARG A 362 17.41 21.25 7.89
CA ARG A 362 17.92 21.71 6.58
C ARG A 362 17.63 23.19 6.27
N ARG A 363 16.95 23.92 7.14
CA ARG A 363 16.65 25.34 6.90
C ARG A 363 17.92 26.17 6.81
N GLU A 364 17.90 27.14 5.91
CA GLU A 364 19.04 27.98 5.56
C GLU A 364 18.96 29.37 6.20
N ASP A 365 20.12 30.00 6.31
CA ASP A 365 20.33 31.31 6.92
C ASP A 365 20.19 32.47 5.91
N TYR A 366 19.03 32.58 5.26
CA TYR A 366 18.69 33.78 4.48
C TYR A 366 17.43 34.48 5.03
N ALA A 367 17.38 35.79 4.86
CA ALA A 367 16.31 36.63 5.40
C ALA A 367 14.99 36.40 4.66
N ILE A 368 13.91 36.15 5.42
CA ILE A 368 12.55 36.07 4.88
C ILE A 368 12.20 37.42 4.23
N GLY A 369 11.67 37.39 3.00
CA GLY A 369 11.38 38.56 2.18
C GLY A 369 12.53 39.01 1.25
N THR A 370 13.70 38.37 1.33
CA THR A 370 14.82 38.61 0.39
C THR A 370 14.93 37.46 -0.61
N ILE A 371 15.20 37.77 -1.87
CA ILE A 371 15.42 36.77 -2.93
C ILE A 371 16.91 36.42 -2.98
N PRO A 372 17.32 35.17 -2.72
CA PRO A 372 18.72 34.74 -2.82
C PRO A 372 19.26 34.82 -4.25
N ALA A 373 20.59 34.91 -4.42
CA ALA A 373 21.24 35.14 -5.72
C ALA A 373 20.84 34.20 -6.87
N GLY A 374 20.43 32.96 -6.58
CA GLY A 374 19.97 31.99 -7.58
C GLY A 374 18.51 32.19 -8.05
N GLY A 375 17.73 33.01 -7.34
CA GLY A 375 16.31 33.23 -7.58
C GLY A 375 16.06 34.29 -8.67
N LEU A 376 15.72 33.85 -9.87
CA LEU A 376 15.60 34.74 -11.05
C LEU A 376 14.15 35.04 -11.46
N LEU A 377 13.22 34.11 -11.20
CA LEU A 377 11.81 34.23 -11.55
C LEU A 377 10.95 34.19 -10.28
N LEU A 378 10.25 35.28 -9.97
CA LEU A 378 9.38 35.37 -8.80
C LEU A 378 7.93 35.08 -9.14
N THR A 379 7.32 34.10 -8.47
CA THR A 379 5.87 33.82 -8.56
C THR A 379 5.27 33.58 -7.19
N ALA A 380 3.94 33.67 -7.11
CA ALA A 380 3.23 33.41 -5.86
C ALA A 380 1.94 32.62 -6.09
N GLY A 381 1.56 31.88 -5.06
CA GLY A 381 0.32 31.13 -4.99
C GLY A 381 -0.47 31.53 -3.75
N ALA A 382 -1.77 31.72 -3.89
CA ALA A 382 -2.67 32.10 -2.83
C ALA A 382 -3.81 31.10 -2.67
N ASP A 383 -4.01 30.67 -1.44
CA ASP A 383 -5.11 29.82 -1.01
C ASP A 383 -6.14 30.63 -0.20
N VAL A 384 -7.41 30.52 -0.59
CA VAL A 384 -8.50 31.35 -0.06
C VAL A 384 -9.27 30.53 0.96
N GLN A 385 -9.33 31.01 2.20
CA GLN A 385 -10.07 30.38 3.29
C GLN A 385 -11.24 31.26 3.74
N LYS A 386 -12.04 30.79 4.70
CA LYS A 386 -13.20 31.54 5.20
C LYS A 386 -12.81 32.86 5.87
N ASP A 387 -11.74 32.85 6.67
CA ASP A 387 -11.34 33.92 7.58
C ASP A 387 -9.97 34.52 7.26
N ARG A 388 -9.34 34.10 6.17
CA ARG A 388 -8.02 34.56 5.73
C ARG A 388 -7.73 34.20 4.28
N ILE A 389 -6.68 34.81 3.73
CA ILE A 389 -6.01 34.39 2.49
C ILE A 389 -4.54 34.13 2.82
N GLU A 390 -4.06 32.94 2.55
CA GLU A 390 -2.64 32.57 2.74
C GLU A 390 -1.90 32.69 1.41
N VAL A 391 -0.72 33.31 1.41
CA VAL A 391 0.06 33.57 0.19
C VAL A 391 1.50 33.14 0.41
N SER A 392 2.02 32.25 -0.44
CA SER A 392 3.45 31.92 -0.47
C SER A 392 4.10 32.47 -1.73
N VAL A 393 5.20 33.21 -1.55
CA VAL A 393 6.04 33.78 -2.61
C VAL A 393 7.27 32.89 -2.78
N TRP A 394 7.51 32.43 -4.00
CA TRP A 394 8.59 31.53 -4.37
C TRP A 394 9.42 32.12 -5.51
N ALA A 395 10.74 32.07 -5.35
CA ALA A 395 11.68 32.39 -6.43
C ALA A 395 12.17 31.09 -7.08
N PHE A 396 12.29 31.09 -8.41
CA PHE A 396 12.78 29.95 -9.20
C PHE A 396 14.03 30.33 -9.97
N GLY A 397 14.99 29.40 -10.03
CA GLY A 397 16.28 29.57 -10.66
C GLY A 397 16.62 28.47 -11.65
N ARG A 398 17.90 28.46 -12.05
CA ARG A 398 18.47 27.44 -12.94
C ARG A 398 18.23 26.04 -12.37
N GLY A 399 18.07 25.06 -13.25
CA GLY A 399 17.78 23.69 -12.82
C GLY A 399 16.43 23.50 -12.10
N LYS A 400 15.54 24.51 -12.08
CA LYS A 400 14.30 24.54 -11.29
C LYS A 400 14.53 24.51 -9.77
N GLU A 401 15.72 24.92 -9.32
CA GLU A 401 15.90 25.25 -7.91
C GLU A 401 14.90 26.32 -7.50
N ALA A 402 14.40 26.22 -6.27
CA ALA A 402 13.38 27.12 -5.78
C ALA A 402 13.58 27.51 -4.32
N TRP A 403 13.34 28.77 -4.02
CA TRP A 403 13.50 29.39 -2.70
C TRP A 403 12.14 29.87 -2.20
N LEU A 404 11.77 29.46 -0.98
CA LEU A 404 10.67 30.11 -0.28
C LEU A 404 11.16 31.50 0.14
N VAL A 405 10.62 32.54 -0.46
CA VAL A 405 10.98 33.93 -0.13
C VAL A 405 10.20 34.38 1.08
N GLU A 406 8.88 34.16 1.08
CA GLU A 406 8.00 34.63 2.12
C GLU A 406 6.67 33.86 2.12
N HIS A 407 6.05 33.74 3.30
CA HIS A 407 4.67 33.29 3.45
C HIS A 407 3.91 34.28 4.33
N ARG A 408 2.79 34.80 3.84
CA ARG A 408 1.95 35.79 4.54
C ARG A 408 0.53 35.29 4.72
N VAL A 409 0.00 35.53 5.92
CA VAL A 409 -1.41 35.25 6.25
C VAL A 409 -2.17 36.56 6.34
N LEU A 410 -3.04 36.81 5.35
CA LEU A 410 -3.90 37.98 5.30
C LEU A 410 -5.22 37.68 6.04
N MET A 411 -5.25 37.96 7.35
CA MET A 411 -6.46 37.77 8.16
C MET A 411 -7.61 38.67 7.68
N GLY A 412 -8.80 38.09 7.55
CA GLY A 412 -10.03 38.79 7.21
C GLY A 412 -11.09 37.88 6.58
N ASP A 413 -12.36 38.17 6.88
CA ASP A 413 -13.52 37.50 6.27
C ASP A 413 -13.51 37.72 4.74
N THR A 414 -13.41 36.63 3.98
CA THR A 414 -13.31 36.67 2.51
C THR A 414 -14.60 37.08 1.81
N ALA A 415 -15.71 37.19 2.56
CA ALA A 415 -16.92 37.86 2.08
C ALA A 415 -16.81 39.40 2.07
N ARG A 416 -15.75 39.98 2.65
CA ARG A 416 -15.56 41.44 2.77
C ARG A 416 -14.40 41.93 1.94
N ASP A 417 -14.54 43.15 1.42
CA ASP A 417 -13.57 43.79 0.50
C ASP A 417 -12.19 44.08 1.14
N ALA A 418 -12.10 44.19 2.47
CA ALA A 418 -10.87 44.58 3.16
C ALA A 418 -9.70 43.58 2.94
N VAL A 419 -9.96 42.28 2.95
CA VAL A 419 -8.91 41.26 2.73
C VAL A 419 -8.46 41.23 1.27
N TRP A 420 -9.37 41.46 0.33
CA TRP A 420 -9.08 41.54 -1.10
C TRP A 420 -8.26 42.79 -1.46
N LYS A 421 -8.49 43.93 -0.80
CA LYS A 421 -7.65 45.12 -0.94
C LYS A 421 -6.21 44.86 -0.53
N ARG A 422 -6.00 44.22 0.63
CA ARG A 422 -4.66 43.80 1.09
C ARG A 422 -3.98 42.83 0.13
N LEU A 423 -4.75 41.94 -0.49
CA LEU A 423 -4.23 41.05 -1.54
C LEU A 423 -3.78 41.83 -2.79
N SER A 424 -4.55 42.85 -3.20
CA SER A 424 -4.18 43.73 -4.31
C SER A 424 -2.89 44.50 -4.01
N GLU A 425 -2.76 45.04 -2.80
CA GLU A 425 -1.55 45.74 -2.35
C GLU A 425 -0.33 44.81 -2.43
N LEU A 426 -0.46 43.55 -1.98
CA LEU A 426 0.62 42.55 -2.06
C LEU A 426 1.05 42.24 -3.50
N ILE A 427 0.11 42.19 -4.46
CA ILE A 427 0.43 41.91 -5.87
C ILE A 427 1.27 43.05 -6.50
N ASP A 428 1.11 44.27 -6.00
CA ASP A 428 1.84 45.45 -6.47
C ASP A 428 3.19 45.66 -5.75
N GLU A 429 3.50 44.86 -4.72
CA GLU A 429 4.78 44.89 -4.04
C GLU A 429 5.94 44.36 -4.92
N THR A 430 7.16 44.72 -4.51
CA THR A 430 8.42 44.22 -5.08
C THR A 430 9.30 43.68 -3.96
N TRP A 431 10.06 42.62 -4.27
CA TRP A 431 10.98 41.99 -3.32
C TRP A 431 12.42 42.33 -3.68
N THR A 432 13.27 42.47 -2.66
CA THR A 432 14.68 42.82 -2.88
C THR A 432 15.48 41.56 -3.16
N HIS A 433 16.15 41.52 -4.31
CA HIS A 433 17.12 40.50 -4.65
C HIS A 433 18.46 40.78 -3.97
N GLU A 434 19.26 39.73 -3.70
CA GLU A 434 20.58 39.85 -3.07
C GLU A 434 21.53 40.79 -3.84
N SER A 435 21.31 40.98 -5.14
CA SER A 435 22.01 41.98 -5.96
C SER A 435 21.61 43.44 -5.69
N GLY A 436 20.61 43.68 -4.84
CA GLY A 436 20.05 45.00 -4.50
C GLY A 436 18.90 45.45 -5.40
N ASN A 437 18.56 44.70 -6.45
CA ASN A 437 17.49 45.06 -7.39
C ASN A 437 16.10 44.67 -6.87
N GLN A 438 15.09 45.47 -7.22
CA GLN A 438 13.69 45.20 -6.89
C GLN A 438 13.05 44.31 -7.96
N VAL A 439 12.46 43.20 -7.55
CA VAL A 439 11.86 42.20 -8.44
C VAL A 439 10.36 42.13 -8.20
N PRO A 440 9.51 42.45 -9.19
CA PRO A 440 8.07 42.26 -9.09
C PRO A 440 7.67 40.80 -9.32
N LEU A 441 6.46 40.43 -8.93
CA LEU A 441 5.87 39.15 -9.30
C LEU A 441 5.71 39.04 -10.83
N ALA A 442 6.24 37.96 -11.41
CA ALA A 442 6.02 37.66 -12.83
C ALA A 442 4.62 37.05 -13.06
N ARG A 443 4.15 36.22 -12.12
CA ARG A 443 2.84 35.56 -12.16
C ARG A 443 2.32 35.30 -10.75
N PHE A 444 1.00 35.38 -10.59
CA PHE A 444 0.29 35.16 -9.33
C PHE A 444 -0.89 34.22 -9.55
N ALA A 445 -0.95 33.09 -8.84
CA ALA A 445 -2.05 32.14 -8.90
C ALA A 445 -2.97 32.25 -7.69
N LEU A 446 -4.25 32.55 -7.95
CA LEU A 446 -5.29 32.66 -6.94
C LEU A 446 -6.22 31.46 -7.03
N ASP A 447 -6.31 30.66 -5.96
CA ASP A 447 -7.28 29.57 -5.93
C ASP A 447 -8.72 30.09 -5.92
N THR A 448 -9.56 29.35 -6.63
CA THR A 448 -10.99 29.62 -6.77
C THR A 448 -11.85 28.45 -6.27
N GLY A 449 -11.21 27.49 -5.58
CA GLY A 449 -11.87 26.35 -4.92
C GLY A 449 -12.82 26.75 -3.79
N PHE A 450 -12.53 27.84 -3.09
CA PHE A 450 -13.35 28.45 -2.04
C PHE A 450 -13.67 29.92 -2.39
N ALA A 451 -14.77 30.48 -1.86
CA ALA A 451 -15.26 31.84 -2.14
C ALA A 451 -15.20 32.21 -3.64
N THR A 452 -15.66 31.28 -4.50
CA THR A 452 -15.42 31.31 -5.95
C THR A 452 -15.92 32.60 -6.60
N GLN A 453 -17.06 33.15 -6.17
CA GLN A 453 -17.64 34.35 -6.78
C GLN A 453 -16.85 35.61 -6.40
N GLU A 454 -16.40 35.69 -5.16
CA GLU A 454 -15.57 36.77 -4.62
C GLU A 454 -14.19 36.75 -5.29
N ALA A 455 -13.57 35.59 -5.40
CA ALA A 455 -12.30 35.42 -6.11
C ALA A 455 -12.43 35.81 -7.60
N TYR A 456 -13.52 35.42 -8.27
CA TYR A 456 -13.79 35.86 -9.64
C TYR A 456 -14.04 37.37 -9.75
N ALA A 457 -14.77 37.96 -8.80
CA ALA A 457 -14.99 39.39 -8.75
C ALA A 457 -13.67 40.16 -8.58
N PHE A 458 -12.79 39.69 -7.70
CA PHE A 458 -11.45 40.24 -7.51
C PHE A 458 -10.61 40.17 -8.79
N VAL A 459 -10.50 39.00 -9.42
CA VAL A 459 -9.73 38.84 -10.68
C VAL A 459 -10.28 39.74 -11.79
N ARG A 460 -11.60 39.93 -11.85
CA ARG A 460 -12.25 40.83 -12.82
C ARG A 460 -11.95 42.30 -12.56
N ALA A 461 -11.89 42.69 -11.29
CA ALA A 461 -11.64 44.06 -10.86
C ALA A 461 -10.16 44.44 -11.00
N CYS A 462 -9.25 43.54 -10.61
CA CYS A 462 -7.80 43.74 -10.64
C CYS A 462 -7.27 44.00 -12.05
N ARG A 463 -7.79 43.28 -13.07
CA ARG A 463 -7.39 43.40 -14.49
C ARG A 463 -5.88 43.27 -14.75
N ASP A 464 -5.11 42.81 -13.77
CA ASP A 464 -3.68 42.62 -13.90
C ASP A 464 -3.38 41.32 -14.66
N PRO A 465 -2.57 41.37 -15.75
CA PRO A 465 -2.25 40.18 -16.54
C PRO A 465 -1.43 39.12 -15.78
N ARG A 466 -0.77 39.49 -14.67
CA ARG A 466 -0.01 38.60 -13.79
C ARG A 466 -0.93 37.64 -13.03
N VAL A 467 -2.14 38.11 -12.66
CA VAL A 467 -3.10 37.32 -11.88
C VAL A 467 -3.74 36.24 -12.74
N MET A 468 -3.76 35.01 -12.24
CA MET A 468 -4.48 33.89 -12.83
C MET A 468 -5.39 33.24 -11.81
N ALA A 469 -6.67 33.08 -12.19
CA ALA A 469 -7.58 32.22 -11.47
C ALA A 469 -7.22 30.76 -11.74
N VAL A 470 -6.92 30.00 -10.68
CA VAL A 470 -6.60 28.58 -10.77
C VAL A 470 -7.64 27.75 -10.04
N LYS A 471 -7.75 26.49 -10.43
CA LYS A 471 -8.55 25.48 -9.72
C LYS A 471 -7.81 24.16 -9.73
N GLY A 472 -7.58 23.60 -8.53
CA GLY A 472 -6.99 22.27 -8.38
C GLY A 472 -7.87 21.16 -8.98
N VAL A 473 -7.25 20.23 -9.72
CA VAL A 473 -7.87 19.01 -10.21
C VAL A 473 -7.01 17.79 -9.87
N ALA A 474 -7.65 16.68 -9.51
CA ALA A 474 -6.94 15.47 -9.07
C ALA A 474 -6.18 14.77 -10.20
N ARG A 475 -6.65 14.85 -11.45
CA ARG A 475 -6.06 14.18 -12.61
C ARG A 475 -5.99 15.13 -13.80
N GLY A 476 -4.89 15.06 -14.54
CA GLY A 476 -4.66 15.83 -15.76
C GLY A 476 -3.36 15.41 -16.43
N ALA A 477 -3.22 15.67 -17.73
CA ALA A 477 -2.06 15.27 -18.53
C ALA A 477 -0.85 16.21 -18.39
N ALA A 478 -1.05 17.40 -17.84
CA ALA A 478 -0.02 18.42 -17.66
C ALA A 478 -0.22 19.14 -16.32
N LEU A 479 0.86 19.73 -15.79
CA LEU A 479 0.84 20.51 -14.54
C LEU A 479 -0.21 21.63 -14.59
N ILE A 480 -0.25 22.39 -15.69
CA ILE A 480 -1.26 23.40 -15.97
C ILE A 480 -2.04 23.02 -17.25
N GLY A 481 -3.37 22.97 -17.14
CA GLY A 481 -4.27 22.66 -18.25
C GLY A 481 -4.66 23.88 -19.06
N THR A 482 -5.43 23.65 -20.13
CA THR A 482 -5.90 24.72 -21.01
C THR A 482 -6.90 25.63 -20.28
N PRO A 483 -6.72 26.97 -20.31
CA PRO A 483 -7.62 27.90 -19.63
C PRO A 483 -9.04 27.82 -20.20
N THR A 484 -10.02 27.70 -19.30
CA THR A 484 -11.44 27.62 -19.65
C THR A 484 -12.15 28.94 -19.31
N ALA A 485 -12.90 29.49 -20.25
CA ALA A 485 -13.72 30.68 -20.01
C ALA A 485 -14.97 30.30 -19.18
N VAL A 486 -15.17 30.98 -18.05
CA VAL A 486 -16.28 30.72 -17.11
C VAL A 486 -17.46 31.67 -17.28
N ASP A 487 -17.27 32.88 -17.79
CA ASP A 487 -18.38 33.82 -18.00
C ASP A 487 -19.24 33.44 -19.21
N VAL A 488 -20.56 33.59 -19.10
CA VAL A 488 -21.55 33.23 -20.12
C VAL A 488 -22.42 34.45 -20.43
N SER A 489 -22.72 34.69 -21.71
CA SER A 489 -23.66 35.72 -22.16
C SER A 489 -25.09 35.38 -21.74
N LEU A 490 -26.00 36.38 -21.76
CA LEU A 490 -27.45 36.18 -21.57
C LEU A 490 -28.05 35.13 -22.54
N SER A 491 -27.39 34.90 -23.68
CA SER A 491 -27.73 33.91 -24.70
C SER A 491 -27.04 32.54 -24.52
N GLY A 492 -26.41 32.28 -23.37
CA GLY A 492 -25.78 30.99 -23.06
C GLY A 492 -24.41 30.76 -23.71
N LYS A 493 -23.84 31.74 -24.42
CA LYS A 493 -22.54 31.60 -25.10
C LYS A 493 -21.39 32.05 -24.20
N ARG A 494 -20.33 31.24 -24.09
CA ARG A 494 -19.14 31.60 -23.31
C ARG A 494 -18.48 32.89 -23.85
N LEU A 495 -18.21 33.83 -22.96
CA LEU A 495 -17.56 35.10 -23.31
C LEU A 495 -16.06 34.87 -23.52
N ARG A 496 -15.59 35.03 -24.78
CA ARG A 496 -14.17 34.85 -25.14
C ARG A 496 -13.21 35.78 -24.39
N ARG A 497 -13.69 36.95 -23.93
CA ARG A 497 -12.94 37.94 -23.12
C ARG A 497 -13.30 37.90 -21.62
N GLY A 498 -14.07 36.91 -21.19
CA GLY A 498 -14.40 36.71 -19.78
C GLY A 498 -13.23 36.10 -18.99
N ILE A 499 -13.44 35.90 -17.70
CA ILE A 499 -12.46 35.28 -16.80
C ILE A 499 -12.10 33.89 -17.33
N LYS A 500 -10.79 33.60 -17.30
CA LYS A 500 -10.23 32.30 -17.66
C LYS A 500 -9.71 31.61 -16.41
N VAL A 501 -10.19 30.39 -16.16
CA VAL A 501 -9.73 29.55 -15.05
C VAL A 501 -8.80 28.47 -15.59
N TYR A 502 -7.63 28.36 -14.97
CA TYR A 502 -6.61 27.36 -15.30
C TYR A 502 -6.76 26.16 -14.38
N SER A 503 -6.88 24.96 -14.94
CA SER A 503 -6.88 23.73 -14.14
C SER A 503 -5.45 23.38 -13.75
N VAL A 504 -5.17 23.20 -12.46
CA VAL A 504 -3.85 22.80 -11.95
C VAL A 504 -3.93 21.35 -11.52
N THR A 505 -3.12 20.47 -12.12
CA THR A 505 -3.06 19.05 -11.74
C THR A 505 -2.24 18.92 -10.46
N VAL A 506 -2.92 18.99 -9.32
CA VAL A 506 -2.27 19.08 -7.99
C VAL A 506 -1.36 17.90 -7.71
N GLY A 507 -1.73 16.69 -8.16
CA GLY A 507 -0.93 15.49 -7.93
C GLY A 507 0.44 15.51 -8.60
N ILE A 508 0.58 16.14 -9.77
CA ILE A 508 1.87 16.30 -10.46
C ILE A 508 2.77 17.23 -9.64
N ALA A 509 2.23 18.37 -9.22
CA ALA A 509 2.95 19.36 -8.43
C ALA A 509 3.39 18.82 -7.06
N LYS A 510 2.51 18.09 -6.37
CA LYS A 510 2.77 17.47 -5.06
C LYS A 510 3.86 16.40 -5.17
N LEU A 511 3.82 15.58 -6.22
CA LEU A 511 4.86 14.58 -6.48
C LEU A 511 6.22 15.22 -6.78
N GLU A 512 6.25 16.26 -7.62
CA GLU A 512 7.47 17.03 -7.91
C GLU A 512 8.03 17.67 -6.65
N LEU A 513 7.19 18.34 -5.85
CA LEU A 513 7.56 18.93 -4.56
C LEU A 513 8.19 17.89 -3.64
N TYR A 514 7.52 16.76 -3.43
CA TYR A 514 7.96 15.77 -2.44
C TYR A 514 9.26 15.08 -2.87
N ASN A 515 9.44 14.82 -4.17
CA ASN A 515 10.71 14.35 -4.71
C ASN A 515 11.84 15.37 -4.52
N ASN A 516 11.54 16.66 -4.69
CA ASN A 516 12.50 17.73 -4.49
C ASN A 516 12.85 17.96 -3.01
N LEU A 517 11.87 17.85 -2.11
CA LEU A 517 12.07 17.96 -0.66
C LEU A 517 12.94 16.84 -0.09
N ARG A 518 13.06 15.70 -0.77
CA ARG A 518 13.92 14.57 -0.35
C ARG A 518 15.38 14.71 -0.77
N LYS A 519 15.69 15.65 -1.64
CA LYS A 519 17.07 15.86 -2.13
C LYS A 519 17.93 16.44 -1.01
N ASN A 520 19.20 16.05 -1.03
CA ASN A 520 20.24 16.62 -0.17
C ASN A 520 21.22 17.40 -1.04
N ALA A 521 21.90 18.38 -0.43
CA ALA A 521 23.02 19.04 -1.06
C ALA A 521 24.22 18.06 -1.07
N ASP A 522 24.90 17.98 -2.19
CA ASP A 522 26.17 17.26 -2.31
C ASP A 522 27.32 18.22 -2.01
N VAL A 523 28.51 17.66 -1.75
CA VAL A 523 29.74 18.45 -1.60
C VAL A 523 30.52 18.34 -2.90
N GLY A 524 30.95 19.48 -3.43
CA GLY A 524 31.76 19.56 -4.65
C GLY A 524 33.11 18.87 -4.53
N GLU A 525 33.82 18.72 -5.65
CA GLU A 525 35.16 18.08 -5.71
C GLU A 525 36.20 18.79 -4.83
N ASP A 526 35.94 20.05 -4.46
CA ASP A 526 36.76 20.86 -3.55
C ASP A 526 36.51 20.56 -2.06
N GLY A 527 35.58 19.65 -1.75
CA GLY A 527 35.26 19.21 -0.40
C GLY A 527 34.59 20.27 0.48
N SER A 528 34.21 21.43 -0.07
CA SER A 528 33.68 22.55 0.72
C SER A 528 32.53 23.33 0.07
N THR A 529 32.42 23.33 -1.27
CA THR A 529 31.31 24.03 -1.94
C THR A 529 30.07 23.13 -1.99
N PRO A 530 28.91 23.58 -1.46
CA PRO A 530 27.67 22.83 -1.60
C PRO A 530 27.21 22.88 -3.06
N VAL A 531 26.91 21.70 -3.62
CA VAL A 531 26.33 21.55 -4.96
C VAL A 531 24.90 21.07 -4.80
N TYR A 532 23.96 21.89 -5.25
CA TYR A 532 22.54 21.56 -5.16
C TYR A 532 22.08 20.80 -6.41
N PRO A 533 21.38 19.67 -6.26
CA PRO A 533 20.84 18.95 -7.41
C PRO A 533 19.68 19.74 -8.03
N ALA A 534 19.50 19.59 -9.35
CA ALA A 534 18.40 20.25 -10.08
C ALA A 534 17.04 20.01 -9.38
N GLY A 535 16.29 21.07 -9.13
CA GLY A 535 15.01 21.04 -8.42
C GLY A 535 15.14 21.08 -6.90
N PHE A 536 16.30 21.39 -6.33
CA PHE A 536 16.45 21.53 -4.88
C PHE A 536 15.58 22.66 -4.33
N LEU A 537 15.08 22.48 -3.11
CA LEU A 537 14.18 23.41 -2.42
C LEU A 537 14.84 23.99 -1.19
N HIS A 538 15.09 25.29 -1.26
CA HIS A 538 15.66 26.11 -0.21
C HIS A 538 14.55 26.68 0.66
N LEU A 539 14.71 26.55 1.98
CA LEU A 539 13.75 26.97 2.98
C LEU A 539 14.47 27.89 3.97
N PRO A 540 13.96 29.09 4.28
CA PRO A 540 14.57 29.94 5.28
C PRO A 540 14.29 29.37 6.68
N LYS A 541 14.72 30.06 7.73
CA LYS A 541 14.33 29.78 9.14
C LYS A 541 12.83 30.03 9.44
N ILE A 542 11.94 29.56 8.56
CA ILE A 542 10.47 29.54 8.71
C ILE A 542 10.07 28.60 9.86
N ASP A 543 8.89 28.82 10.43
CA ASP A 543 8.40 28.02 11.56
C ASP A 543 8.12 26.55 11.21
N ALA A 544 8.04 25.71 12.23
CA ALA A 544 7.78 24.27 12.08
C ALA A 544 6.35 23.98 11.58
N GLU A 545 5.38 24.85 11.87
CA GLU A 545 3.98 24.66 11.50
C GLU A 545 3.82 24.76 9.96
N TYR A 546 4.53 25.69 9.33
CA TYR A 546 4.61 25.80 7.87
C TYR A 546 5.19 24.53 7.25
N LEU A 547 6.27 23.97 7.80
CA LEU A 547 6.89 22.73 7.30
C LEU A 547 5.94 21.54 7.44
N GLN A 548 5.25 21.44 8.58
CA GLN A 548 4.26 20.39 8.79
C GLN A 548 3.07 20.52 7.84
N GLN A 549 2.68 21.75 7.48
CA GLN A 549 1.65 21.99 6.46
C GLN A 549 2.14 21.67 5.05
N LEU A 550 3.41 21.98 4.74
CA LEU A 550 4.05 21.65 3.45
C LEU A 550 4.12 20.13 3.22
N CYS A 551 4.17 19.34 4.31
CA CYS A 551 4.14 17.87 4.30
C CYS A 551 2.80 17.28 4.77
N ALA A 552 1.70 18.04 4.75
CA ALA A 552 0.43 17.65 5.37
C ALA A 552 -0.34 16.54 4.64
N GLU A 553 0.06 16.16 3.42
CA GLU A 553 -0.59 15.11 2.64
C GLU A 553 0.35 13.94 2.35
N GLN A 554 -0.21 12.76 2.15
CA GLN A 554 0.54 11.55 1.77
C GLN A 554 -0.09 10.90 0.55
N LEU A 555 0.74 10.45 -0.38
CA LEU A 555 0.27 9.66 -1.52
C LEU A 555 0.10 8.22 -1.07
N ILE A 556 -1.17 7.82 -0.88
CA ILE A 556 -1.55 6.48 -0.46
C ILE A 556 -2.13 5.70 -1.63
N THR A 557 -1.95 4.39 -1.63
CA THR A 557 -2.61 3.52 -2.60
C THR A 557 -3.93 3.03 -2.01
N ARG A 558 -5.06 3.58 -2.48
CA ARG A 558 -6.40 3.10 -2.13
C ARG A 558 -7.00 2.28 -3.26
N ARG A 559 -7.96 1.43 -2.91
CA ARG A 559 -8.77 0.72 -3.89
C ARG A 559 -9.93 1.57 -4.33
N ASP A 560 -10.15 1.68 -5.64
CA ASP A 560 -11.41 2.22 -6.14
C ASP A 560 -12.57 1.24 -5.91
N ARG A 561 -13.79 1.65 -6.28
CA ARG A 561 -14.99 0.80 -6.15
C ARG A 561 -14.92 -0.51 -6.94
N ASN A 562 -13.97 -0.62 -7.88
CA ASN A 562 -13.75 -1.77 -8.74
C ASN A 562 -12.50 -2.58 -8.33
N GLY A 563 -11.86 -2.24 -7.19
CA GLY A 563 -10.73 -2.98 -6.64
C GLY A 563 -9.35 -2.63 -7.24
N TYR A 564 -9.27 -1.68 -8.18
CA TYR A 564 -7.98 -1.29 -8.77
C TYR A 564 -7.18 -0.41 -7.80
N PRO A 565 -5.84 -0.61 -7.69
CA PRO A 565 -4.98 0.27 -6.91
C PRO A 565 -4.92 1.65 -7.58
N VAL A 566 -5.47 2.64 -6.91
CA VAL A 566 -5.44 4.05 -7.29
C VAL A 566 -4.62 4.80 -6.26
N ARG A 567 -3.56 5.47 -6.72
CA ARG A 567 -2.79 6.39 -5.89
C ARG A 567 -3.62 7.66 -5.67
N GLU A 568 -3.98 7.94 -4.42
CA GLU A 568 -4.68 9.17 -4.03
C GLU A 568 -3.89 9.92 -2.96
N TRP A 569 -3.92 11.24 -3.03
CA TRP A 569 -3.35 12.09 -1.99
C TRP A 569 -4.36 12.17 -0.84
N GLN A 570 -3.96 11.72 0.34
CA GLN A 570 -4.74 11.81 1.56
C GLN A 570 -4.18 12.91 2.47
N LYS A 571 -5.07 13.76 2.97
CA LYS A 571 -4.76 14.77 3.99
C LYS A 571 -4.57 14.10 5.35
N MET A 572 -3.40 14.31 5.95
CA MET A 572 -3.02 13.75 7.25
C MET A 572 -3.19 14.74 8.39
N ARG A 573 -3.22 16.04 8.09
CA ARG A 573 -3.49 17.13 9.05
C ARG A 573 -4.71 17.93 8.64
N GLU A 574 -5.29 18.67 9.57
CA GLU A 574 -6.41 19.57 9.26
C GLU A 574 -5.97 20.75 8.38
N ARG A 575 -4.74 21.23 8.53
CA ARG A 575 -4.14 22.36 7.80
C ARG A 575 -3.12 21.88 6.74
N ASN A 576 -3.17 22.44 5.54
CA ASN A 576 -2.31 22.11 4.38
C ASN A 576 -2.09 23.32 3.44
N GLU A 577 -2.40 24.54 3.90
CA GLU A 577 -2.44 25.74 3.08
C GLU A 577 -1.07 26.06 2.47
N ALA A 578 0.02 25.85 3.23
CA ALA A 578 1.40 25.98 2.72
C ALA A 578 1.70 25.08 1.51
N LEU A 579 1.20 23.83 1.53
CA LEU A 579 1.36 22.88 0.43
C LEU A 579 0.61 23.35 -0.82
N ASP A 580 -0.65 23.76 -0.66
CA ASP A 580 -1.47 24.22 -1.77
C ASP A 580 -0.95 25.55 -2.34
N CYS A 581 -0.47 26.48 -1.50
CA CYS A 581 0.21 27.70 -1.94
C CYS A 581 1.45 27.42 -2.80
N TYR A 582 2.30 26.45 -2.42
CA TYR A 582 3.43 26.03 -3.28
C TYR A 582 2.94 25.47 -4.62
N VAL A 583 1.94 24.58 -4.60
CA VAL A 583 1.39 23.96 -5.82
C VAL A 583 0.94 25.05 -6.81
N TYR A 584 0.26 26.09 -6.32
CA TYR A 584 -0.19 27.20 -7.14
C TYR A 584 0.97 28.12 -7.57
N ALA A 585 1.96 28.40 -6.71
CA ALA A 585 3.15 29.16 -7.09
C ALA A 585 3.96 28.45 -8.19
N ARG A 586 4.09 27.11 -8.11
CA ARG A 586 4.74 26.28 -9.12
C ARG A 586 3.98 26.23 -10.45
N ALA A 587 2.64 26.23 -10.38
CA ALA A 587 1.79 26.35 -11.56
C ALA A 587 1.91 27.74 -12.22
N ALA A 588 1.96 28.80 -11.42
CA ALA A 588 2.22 30.17 -11.88
C ALA A 588 3.58 30.28 -12.58
N ALA A 589 4.62 29.63 -12.05
CA ALA A 589 5.95 29.57 -12.68
C ALA A 589 5.92 28.80 -14.02
N SER A 590 5.21 27.68 -14.07
CA SER A 590 5.00 26.92 -15.32
C SER A 590 4.32 27.79 -16.38
N ALA A 591 3.29 28.56 -15.99
CA ALA A 591 2.57 29.47 -16.86
C ALA A 591 3.43 30.65 -17.34
N ALA A 592 4.36 31.14 -16.52
CA ALA A 592 5.37 32.13 -16.90
C ALA A 592 6.42 31.56 -17.88
N GLY A 593 6.50 30.23 -18.01
CA GLY A 593 7.33 29.55 -18.99
C GLY A 593 8.49 28.75 -18.41
N LEU A 594 8.60 28.62 -17.08
CA LEU A 594 9.71 27.95 -16.39
C LEU A 594 10.09 26.59 -17.01
N ASP A 595 9.10 25.78 -17.38
CA ASP A 595 9.31 24.43 -17.94
C ASP A 595 9.86 24.43 -19.38
N ARG A 596 9.92 25.59 -20.04
CA ARG A 596 10.45 25.80 -21.39
C ARG A 596 11.64 26.78 -21.41
N PHE A 597 12.12 27.20 -20.24
CA PHE A 597 13.27 28.09 -20.18
C PHE A 597 14.52 27.37 -20.66
N GLU A 598 15.33 28.12 -21.40
CA GLU A 598 16.59 27.70 -21.99
C GLU A 598 17.63 28.68 -21.46
N GLU A 599 18.91 28.40 -21.67
CA GLU A 599 20.01 29.24 -21.19
C GLU A 599 19.86 30.73 -21.55
N ARG A 600 19.34 31.04 -22.75
CA ARG A 600 19.06 32.42 -23.18
C ARG A 600 18.04 33.14 -22.30
N HIS A 601 17.04 32.44 -21.77
CA HIS A 601 15.99 33.02 -20.93
C HIS A 601 16.54 33.33 -19.54
N TRP A 602 17.38 32.45 -18.99
CA TRP A 602 18.06 32.68 -17.71
C TRP A 602 19.02 33.86 -17.78
N ARG A 603 19.84 33.93 -18.84
CA ARG A 603 20.75 35.07 -19.08
C ARG A 603 20.02 36.40 -19.22
N GLU A 604 18.82 36.40 -19.82
CA GLU A 604 18.00 37.60 -19.93
C GLU A 604 17.53 38.09 -18.56
N LEU A 605 17.06 37.17 -17.69
CA LEU A 605 16.66 37.52 -16.32
C LEU A 605 17.85 38.00 -15.50
N GLU A 606 19.01 37.34 -15.60
CA GLU A 606 20.26 37.78 -14.97
C GLU A 606 20.68 39.17 -15.46
N ARG A 607 20.55 39.45 -16.76
CA ARG A 607 20.83 40.77 -17.33
C ARG A 607 19.90 41.85 -16.78
N GLN A 608 18.60 41.55 -16.64
CA GLN A 608 17.63 42.46 -16.03
C GLN A 608 17.94 42.73 -14.55
N LEU A 609 18.56 41.77 -13.86
CA LEU A 609 19.01 41.88 -12.48
C LEU A 609 20.46 42.40 -12.34
N GLY A 610 21.10 42.82 -13.43
CA GLY A 610 22.46 43.36 -13.42
C GLY A 610 23.56 42.35 -13.08
N LEU A 611 23.28 41.04 -13.20
CA LEU A 611 24.17 39.93 -12.83
C LEU A 611 25.06 39.44 -13.99
N ALA A 612 24.91 40.00 -15.20
CA ALA A 612 25.66 39.55 -16.37
C ALA A 612 27.14 40.00 -16.35
N PRO A 613 28.12 39.15 -16.71
CA PRO A 613 29.46 39.60 -17.04
C PRO A 613 29.46 40.43 -18.34
N ALA A 614 30.50 41.24 -18.54
CA ALA A 614 30.71 42.02 -19.76
C ALA A 614 30.59 41.13 -21.02
N PRO A 615 30.09 41.65 -22.16
CA PRO A 615 29.89 40.82 -23.35
C PRO A 615 31.24 40.25 -23.81
N ASP A 616 31.37 38.92 -23.77
CA ASP A 616 32.46 38.22 -24.43
C ASP A 616 32.47 38.61 -25.92
N ALA A 617 33.67 38.91 -26.41
CA ALA A 617 33.93 39.26 -27.80
C ALA A 617 33.27 38.23 -28.74
N PRO A 618 32.76 38.66 -29.92
CA PRO A 618 32.18 37.73 -30.87
C PRO A 618 33.17 36.58 -31.15
N PRO A 619 32.69 35.33 -31.29
CA PRO A 619 33.58 34.20 -31.50
C PRO A 619 34.49 34.49 -32.70
N PRO A 620 35.79 34.17 -32.63
CA PRO A 620 36.69 34.38 -33.75
C PRO A 620 36.12 33.64 -34.96
N ILE A 621 35.96 34.37 -36.05
CA ILE A 621 35.66 33.78 -37.36
C ILE A 621 36.76 32.73 -37.60
N PRO A 622 36.42 31.46 -37.88
CA PRO A 622 37.43 30.45 -38.16
C PRO A 622 38.30 30.94 -39.32
N ALA A 623 39.60 31.07 -39.09
CA ALA A 623 40.54 31.26 -40.17
C ALA A 623 40.44 30.02 -41.07
N LEU A 624 39.97 30.21 -42.30
CA LEU A 624 39.98 29.16 -43.31
C LEU A 624 41.42 28.68 -43.49
N ASN A 625 41.68 27.43 -43.09
CA ASN A 625 42.95 26.78 -43.29
C ASN A 625 43.08 26.44 -44.80
N PRO A 626 44.01 27.03 -45.56
CA PRO A 626 44.07 26.85 -47.03
C PRO A 626 44.47 25.45 -47.50
N GLU A 627 44.78 24.50 -46.60
CA GLU A 627 45.30 23.18 -46.96
C GLU A 627 44.36 22.00 -46.69
N GLU A 628 43.15 22.20 -46.16
CA GLU A 628 42.16 21.11 -46.11
C GLU A 628 41.40 20.99 -47.43
N ALA A 629 42.10 20.40 -48.41
CA ALA A 629 41.47 19.88 -49.61
C ALA A 629 40.72 18.58 -49.28
N THR A 630 39.40 18.60 -49.25
CA THR A 630 38.58 17.45 -49.71
C THR A 630 37.29 17.89 -50.38
N GLN A 631 37.40 17.95 -51.71
CA GLN A 631 36.49 17.49 -52.76
C GLN A 631 34.96 17.69 -52.66
N ARG A 632 34.49 18.41 -53.70
CA ARG A 632 33.17 18.41 -54.38
C ARG A 632 32.10 19.35 -53.82
N GLY A 633 32.30 20.63 -54.08
CA GLY A 633 31.22 21.57 -54.37
C GLY A 633 30.80 21.49 -55.84
N GLY A 634 29.49 21.44 -56.07
CA GLY A 634 28.83 21.68 -57.36
C GLY A 634 27.57 22.50 -57.10
N LEU A 635 27.67 23.80 -57.36
CA LEU A 635 26.65 24.85 -57.20
C LEU A 635 25.36 24.55 -57.98
N ALA A 636 24.21 25.09 -57.53
CA ALA A 636 23.64 26.31 -58.12
C ALA A 636 22.12 26.53 -57.81
N VAL A 637 21.84 27.73 -57.27
CA VAL A 637 20.69 28.67 -57.45
C VAL A 637 19.23 28.32 -57.15
N SER A 638 18.66 29.13 -56.23
CA SER A 638 17.37 29.85 -56.20
C SER A 638 16.09 29.27 -56.87
N ALA A 639 15.00 29.14 -56.09
CA ALA A 639 13.73 29.89 -56.24
C ALA A 639 12.59 29.31 -55.37
N THR A 640 11.66 30.19 -54.98
CA THR A 640 10.51 30.02 -54.07
C THR A 640 9.29 29.29 -54.73
N PRO A 641 8.15 29.12 -54.03
CA PRO A 641 7.68 27.91 -53.34
C PRO A 641 6.64 27.10 -54.16
N SER A 642 6.57 25.77 -53.99
CA SER A 642 5.45 24.99 -54.53
C SER A 642 4.84 24.01 -53.53
N ARG A 643 3.55 24.27 -53.27
CA ARG A 643 2.42 23.35 -53.07
C ARG A 643 2.62 22.11 -52.19
N ARG A 644 1.83 22.11 -51.09
CA ARG A 644 1.33 20.96 -50.32
C ARG A 644 1.27 19.66 -51.14
N ARG A 645 2.07 18.67 -50.72
CA ARG A 645 1.90 17.27 -51.12
C ARG A 645 1.36 16.48 -49.92
N VAL A 646 0.11 16.06 -50.06
CA VAL A 646 -0.54 15.10 -49.17
C VAL A 646 0.16 13.76 -49.34
N ILE A 647 0.76 13.22 -48.28
CA ILE A 647 1.24 11.85 -48.23
C ILE A 647 0.19 11.04 -47.47
N ARG A 648 -0.56 10.22 -48.22
CA ARG A 648 -1.42 9.17 -47.65
C ARG A 648 -0.54 8.01 -47.21
N SER A 649 -0.76 7.50 -46.01
CA SER A 649 -0.08 6.31 -45.46
C SER A 649 -0.52 5.04 -46.20
N PRO A 650 0.35 4.03 -46.41
CA PRO A 650 -0.01 2.78 -47.09
C PRO A 650 -0.85 1.78 -46.27
N TRP A 651 -1.37 2.15 -45.10
CA TRP A 651 -1.88 1.19 -44.10
C TRP A 651 -3.33 1.39 -43.64
N LEU A 652 -4.19 2.02 -44.45
CA LEU A 652 -5.63 2.02 -44.23
C LEU A 652 -6.39 1.85 -45.56
N ARG A 653 -7.14 0.75 -45.66
CA ARG A 653 -8.34 0.64 -46.48
C ARG A 653 -9.52 1.25 -45.73
#